data_AF-R9KIC0-F1
#
_entry.id   AF-R9KIC0-F1
#
_cell.length_a   1.000
_cell.length_b   1.000
_cell.length_c   1.000
_cell.angle_alpha   90.00
_cell.angle_beta   90.00
_cell.angle_gamma   90.00
#
_symmetry.space_group_name_H-M   'P 1'
#
loop_
_entity.id
_entity.type
_entity.pdbx_description
1 polymer ?
#
loop_
_entity_poly.entity_id
_entity_poly.type
_entity_poly.pdbx_seq_one_letter_code
_entity_poly.pdbx_strand_id
1 'polypeptide(L)'
;MLKKSRSGIAFLAALSLAAGMFPADAKNLYAGEIFPAQESGAEVTAGDAQGRDGDAIEGSQEEEGTVGIPAAGWEMPAGTGAADAADFGEPLQEGREATAGGFSYVEREDGTLEVTNYTGNDTVIAIPDQINGKKVVSLGASFSKCRPLRAVALGANISSISPVPFSDSISLTYIAVDSRNPYFTSKDGILYNKGMTELIFCPMGREGNVEIPEGVTSIGKGAFLGCHLVTGVTLPEGLASIGESAFGNCISLPELTVPASVAELGNAVFSGCSSLKEVKLASGKLTGIASSAFSGSGLERISIPEGVTSIGDSAFQSCGDLQEITLPEGTVSIGANAFLGCGSLTGFHIPKSVSEIGGQAFQECKSLAGIAVDGENQQYSSEQGMLYNKEKTELLCCPAGKTGEISLAGGVKKIADAAFSGCSGITGAALPQGLETIGGYAFSGCSSLQGITVPETVAAIGSNVFQGCSGLGRAELKGSMEEVPSYAFDGCGSLTELVLPETLNSIGMYAFQGCASLTGLALPASVTGIDGMAFDGCRNLASITVPEENGAFASVDGVLYSKDGTDLVCCPPNHPGGDQGVFTIPEGVTTLRKHAFQGSRNIRKAELPQSLSVMENFEDVFSYCTSLEEFAVAEGNAAFASENGVLYDKGKTRLVCWPGAKPAEGAALPETVDTIWFAAFKGSSIGSIALPGHVKSIGPNAFADCAGLTEAVLAQGLETIGEYAFSGCTGLTGITLPQSLTLVGPEAFRGCTSLAGIDAEAGNPQYASEQGVLYNGDKTELLLCPEGKSGELGVLGQAVRISFSAFQGCGKLAKLQVPESVLFIENAAFSECSPELALRVSKASYAEDYAKYYQMKLEVSGGHDSHDNRELLAEGVTCTTGGKKVSICAACGQVTEETAQPAGHTEVTDPAVPGTCMKQGKTEGAHCSVCGQVLKAQRDTFGSHKSVREPSVQASCTEPGKSMGVYCSVCGKIIIQPKARPALGHNSQTLLTRATARKDGKILVQCKRLSCKAVESETIIYAASAITLPKTSYTYNGKAKKPSVTVKDSKGNKLKEKQDYTVSYASGRKNAGIYTVSVKLQGNYIGNVKKTFRIVPKGTSIVKLTSRKKGFSVKWKKQAVQATGYEIAYSTDSKFKKKATKTITIKKTKTVSKQVKKLKAKKKYYVRARVYKTVKSGGKSQKIYSAWSKVKTVKTK
;
A
#
# COMPACT_ATOMS: atom_id res chain seq x y z
N MET A 1 8.97 30.98 -0.36
CA MET A 1 10.17 30.85 -1.23
C MET A 1 10.24 29.42 -1.77
N LEU A 2 10.77 29.23 -2.98
CA LEU A 2 10.78 27.94 -3.68
C LEU A 2 11.81 26.92 -3.13
N LYS A 3 11.53 25.62 -3.41
CA LYS A 3 12.38 24.41 -3.39
C LYS A 3 12.28 23.47 -2.16
N LYS A 4 11.38 22.48 -2.25
CA LYS A 4 11.69 21.12 -2.76
C LYS A 4 10.42 20.27 -2.92
N SER A 5 10.53 19.12 -3.58
CA SER A 5 9.40 18.33 -4.09
C SER A 5 9.59 16.80 -3.93
N ARG A 6 8.47 16.08 -3.98
CA ARG A 6 8.30 14.66 -4.39
C ARG A 6 9.13 13.57 -3.68
N SER A 7 8.47 12.78 -2.84
CA SER A 7 8.50 11.29 -2.90
C SER A 7 7.47 10.69 -1.92
N GLY A 8 6.39 10.07 -2.40
CA GLY A 8 5.37 9.50 -1.51
C GLY A 8 4.07 9.07 -2.21
N ILE A 9 4.14 8.10 -3.13
CA ILE A 9 2.96 7.38 -3.64
C ILE A 9 3.34 5.91 -3.80
N ALA A 10 2.67 5.01 -3.08
CA ALA A 10 2.50 3.58 -3.42
C ALA A 10 1.56 2.87 -2.42
N PHE A 11 0.25 3.11 -2.58
CA PHE A 11 -0.96 2.42 -2.06
C PHE A 11 -2.17 3.38 -2.28
N LEU A 12 -3.33 2.95 -2.79
CA LEU A 12 -4.68 3.58 -2.67
C LEU A 12 -5.79 2.61 -3.14
N ALA A 13 -7.01 2.72 -2.58
CA ALA A 13 -8.30 2.11 -2.98
C ALA A 13 -8.57 0.60 -2.69
N ALA A 14 -8.97 0.21 -1.47
CA ALA A 14 -9.65 -1.09 -1.23
C ALA A 14 -10.95 -1.03 -0.42
N LEU A 15 -11.37 0.15 0.05
CA LEU A 15 -12.58 0.33 0.87
C LEU A 15 -13.52 1.36 0.24
N SER A 16 -14.29 0.92 -0.77
CA SER A 16 -15.25 1.77 -1.48
C SER A 16 -16.39 0.99 -2.14
N LEU A 17 -17.27 0.37 -1.33
CA LEU A 17 -18.53 -0.23 -1.82
C LEU A 17 -19.63 -0.26 -0.74
N ALA A 18 -19.88 0.88 -0.09
CA ALA A 18 -20.93 1.04 0.92
C ALA A 18 -21.45 2.50 1.01
N ALA A 19 -21.95 3.05 -0.11
CA ALA A 19 -22.64 4.34 -0.13
C ALA A 19 -23.79 4.30 -1.15
N GLY A 20 -25.03 4.42 -0.66
CA GLY A 20 -26.23 4.31 -1.50
C GLY A 20 -27.43 4.98 -0.86
N MET A 21 -27.60 6.28 -1.12
CA MET A 21 -28.76 7.06 -0.71
C MET A 21 -29.55 7.56 -1.92
N PHE A 22 -30.77 7.07 -2.10
CA PHE A 22 -31.79 7.72 -2.92
C PHE A 22 -33.15 7.66 -2.19
N PRO A 23 -34.02 8.68 -2.34
CA PRO A 23 -35.30 8.77 -1.65
C PRO A 23 -36.39 7.93 -2.35
N ALA A 24 -37.44 7.59 -1.61
CA ALA A 24 -38.64 6.92 -2.13
C ALA A 24 -39.78 7.92 -2.36
N ASP A 25 -40.48 7.81 -3.50
CA ASP A 25 -41.94 7.60 -3.55
C ASP A 25 -42.51 7.62 -4.99
N ALA A 26 -43.08 6.49 -5.43
CA ALA A 26 -44.05 6.40 -6.53
C ALA A 26 -44.87 5.11 -6.38
N LYS A 27 -46.17 5.14 -6.69
CA LYS A 27 -47.12 4.05 -6.34
C LYS A 27 -47.61 3.25 -7.54
N ASN A 28 -47.76 1.94 -7.33
CA ASN A 28 -48.70 0.96 -7.92
C ASN A 28 -49.17 1.14 -9.38
N LEU A 29 -49.08 0.06 -10.18
CA LEU A 29 -50.27 -0.71 -10.61
C LEU A 29 -49.95 -2.04 -11.33
N TYR A 30 -50.94 -2.95 -11.27
CA TYR A 30 -51.06 -4.27 -11.92
C TYR A 30 -50.36 -5.51 -11.33
N ALA A 31 -51.01 -6.67 -11.55
CA ALA A 31 -50.68 -8.00 -11.02
C ALA A 31 -51.14 -9.09 -12.02
N GLY A 32 -50.49 -10.27 -12.01
CA GLY A 32 -50.79 -11.39 -12.91
C GLY A 32 -50.03 -12.67 -12.53
N GLU A 33 -50.72 -13.81 -12.56
CA GLU A 33 -50.47 -15.07 -11.85
C GLU A 33 -49.37 -16.02 -12.39
N ILE A 34 -48.64 -16.65 -11.44
CA ILE A 34 -48.28 -18.10 -11.35
C ILE A 34 -47.17 -18.74 -12.27
N PHE A 35 -46.37 -19.62 -11.63
CA PHE A 35 -45.21 -20.45 -12.07
C PHE A 35 -45.61 -21.78 -12.79
N PRO A 36 -44.70 -22.71 -13.24
CA PRO A 36 -43.23 -22.77 -13.11
C PRO A 36 -42.38 -23.21 -14.35
N ALA A 37 -41.05 -23.22 -14.13
CA ALA A 37 -40.03 -24.14 -14.66
C ALA A 37 -39.31 -23.87 -16.02
N GLN A 38 -38.01 -24.25 -16.03
CA GLN A 38 -37.04 -24.31 -17.14
C GLN A 38 -36.69 -22.96 -17.82
N GLU A 39 -35.44 -22.66 -18.18
CA GLU A 39 -34.11 -23.20 -17.81
C GLU A 39 -33.04 -22.11 -18.12
N SER A 40 -31.76 -22.35 -17.80
CA SER A 40 -30.55 -21.63 -18.29
C SER A 40 -30.74 -20.21 -18.91
N GLY A 41 -30.38 -19.08 -18.29
CA GLY A 41 -29.47 -18.88 -17.15
C GLY A 41 -28.05 -18.52 -17.63
N ALA A 42 -27.46 -17.49 -17.01
CA ALA A 42 -26.29 -16.73 -17.51
C ALA A 42 -26.58 -16.01 -18.85
N GLU A 43 -25.82 -15.03 -19.34
CA GLU A 43 -24.49 -14.47 -19.00
C GLU A 43 -24.60 -12.92 -18.93
N VAL A 44 -23.68 -12.13 -18.34
CA VAL A 44 -22.43 -12.30 -17.58
C VAL A 44 -22.41 -11.07 -16.65
N THR A 45 -22.22 -11.13 -15.31
CA THR A 45 -21.05 -11.56 -14.52
C THR A 45 -19.81 -10.65 -14.71
N ALA A 46 -18.78 -10.82 -13.87
CA ALA A 46 -17.77 -9.81 -13.52
C ALA A 46 -18.37 -8.52 -12.90
N GLY A 47 -18.24 -8.23 -11.60
CA GLY A 47 -17.43 -8.88 -10.58
C GLY A 47 -16.09 -8.16 -10.35
N ASP A 48 -15.88 -7.75 -9.10
CA ASP A 48 -14.61 -7.68 -8.39
C ASP A 48 -13.40 -6.89 -8.98
N ALA A 49 -13.00 -5.83 -8.27
CA ALA A 49 -11.58 -5.54 -8.05
C ALA A 49 -11.31 -4.84 -6.71
N GLN A 50 -10.24 -5.26 -6.05
CA GLN A 50 -9.70 -4.72 -4.78
C GLN A 50 -8.51 -3.77 -5.04
N GLY A 51 -8.08 -3.05 -3.99
CA GLY A 51 -6.66 -2.90 -3.64
C GLY A 51 -5.95 -1.56 -3.96
N ARG A 52 -5.37 -0.79 -3.01
CA ARG A 52 -5.43 -0.72 -1.53
C ARG A 52 -4.75 0.56 -0.95
N ASP A 53 -5.56 1.40 -0.31
CA ASP A 53 -5.40 2.29 0.88
C ASP A 53 -4.11 3.14 1.16
N GLY A 54 -4.02 4.42 0.74
CA GLY A 54 -2.97 5.42 1.14
C GLY A 54 -2.80 6.63 0.18
N ASP A 55 -1.95 7.66 0.39
CA ASP A 55 -1.55 8.31 1.64
C ASP A 55 -0.91 9.73 1.42
N ALA A 56 -0.89 10.55 2.50
CA ALA A 56 -0.10 11.80 2.73
C ALA A 56 -0.46 13.08 1.90
N ILE A 57 -0.17 14.33 2.33
CA ILE A 57 0.84 14.90 3.26
C ILE A 57 0.15 15.99 4.13
N GLU A 58 -0.01 15.85 5.45
CA GLU A 58 0.93 16.08 6.58
C GLU A 58 1.24 17.55 6.93
N GLY A 59 0.75 18.01 8.11
CA GLY A 59 1.22 19.19 8.86
C GLY A 59 0.12 20.20 9.27
N SER A 60 0.14 20.83 10.46
CA SER A 60 1.02 20.65 11.63
C SER A 60 0.54 21.38 12.90
N GLN A 61 0.70 20.74 14.07
CA GLN A 61 0.71 21.35 15.43
C GLN A 61 -0.65 21.89 15.96
N GLU A 62 -0.89 22.04 17.27
CA GLU A 62 0.04 22.07 18.43
C GLU A 62 -0.37 21.15 19.63
N GLU A 63 -0.16 21.55 20.89
CA GLU A 63 -0.16 20.67 22.09
C GLU A 63 -1.51 20.55 22.83
N GLU A 64 -1.80 19.39 23.47
CA GLU A 64 -2.09 19.25 24.92
C GLU A 64 -2.55 17.82 25.35
N GLY A 65 -3.06 17.64 26.59
CA GLY A 65 -4.16 16.69 26.85
C GLY A 65 -3.93 15.65 27.96
N THR A 66 -3.22 14.55 27.65
CA THR A 66 -2.97 13.37 28.52
C THR A 66 -4.12 12.36 28.75
N VAL A 67 -3.75 11.19 29.29
CA VAL A 67 -4.60 10.06 29.79
C VAL A 67 -5.41 9.25 28.76
N GLY A 68 -4.78 8.25 28.14
CA GLY A 68 -5.48 7.17 27.44
C GLY A 68 -5.43 5.81 28.19
N ILE A 69 -6.46 4.98 27.99
CA ILE A 69 -6.51 3.54 28.29
C ILE A 69 -6.94 2.81 27.00
N PRO A 70 -6.37 1.65 26.63
CA PRO A 70 -6.38 1.24 25.22
C PRO A 70 -7.33 0.08 24.91
N ALA A 71 -8.02 0.18 23.78
CA ALA A 71 -8.57 -0.96 23.07
C ALA A 71 -7.43 -1.88 22.55
N ALA A 72 -7.65 -3.18 22.72
CA ALA A 72 -7.11 -4.24 21.88
C ALA A 72 -8.26 -5.25 21.77
N GLY A 73 -8.69 -5.68 20.59
CA GLY A 73 -7.85 -6.00 19.43
C GLY A 73 -7.61 -7.50 19.47
N TRP A 74 -8.41 -8.24 18.70
CA TRP A 74 -8.30 -9.69 18.59
C TRP A 74 -7.06 -10.02 17.74
N GLU A 75 -5.96 -10.39 18.39
CA GLU A 75 -4.78 -10.95 17.72
C GLU A 75 -5.11 -12.39 17.26
N MET A 76 -5.14 -12.63 15.95
CA MET A 76 -5.17 -14.01 15.40
C MET A 76 -4.00 -14.85 15.96
N PRO A 77 -4.20 -16.17 16.16
CA PRO A 77 -3.18 -17.03 16.75
C PRO A 77 -1.97 -17.22 15.82
N ALA A 78 -0.75 -17.04 16.35
CA ALA A 78 0.48 -17.17 15.59
C ALA A 78 1.19 -18.51 15.81
N GLY A 79 1.31 -19.33 14.76
CA GLY A 79 2.20 -20.49 14.71
C GLY A 79 1.83 -21.50 13.61
N THR A 80 2.76 -22.24 12.99
CA THR A 80 4.23 -22.21 13.10
C THR A 80 4.91 -22.77 11.84
N GLY A 81 5.95 -22.11 11.34
CA GLY A 81 6.86 -22.64 10.32
C GLY A 81 8.00 -21.66 10.06
N ALA A 82 9.20 -22.14 9.73
CA ALA A 82 10.33 -21.27 9.38
C ALA A 82 11.34 -21.98 8.49
N ALA A 83 11.57 -21.44 7.30
CA ALA A 83 12.73 -21.69 6.45
C ALA A 83 13.06 -20.42 5.64
N ASP A 84 14.35 -20.10 5.58
CA ASP A 84 15.10 -19.58 4.43
C ASP A 84 14.45 -18.49 3.55
N ALA A 85 14.25 -17.30 4.12
CA ALA A 85 14.19 -16.07 3.33
C ALA A 85 15.60 -15.69 2.83
N ALA A 86 15.92 -16.07 1.59
CA ALA A 86 17.17 -15.71 0.91
C ALA A 86 16.99 -14.47 0.02
N ASP A 87 17.96 -13.56 0.12
CA ASP A 87 18.37 -12.56 -0.89
C ASP A 87 17.28 -11.79 -1.67
N PHE A 88 16.59 -10.88 -0.99
CA PHE A 88 16.12 -9.66 -1.66
C PHE A 88 17.32 -8.73 -1.91
N GLY A 89 17.52 -8.32 -3.17
CA GLY A 89 18.62 -7.45 -3.59
C GLY A 89 18.68 -6.10 -2.85
N GLU A 90 19.86 -5.46 -2.86
CA GLU A 90 20.10 -4.25 -2.06
C GLU A 90 19.17 -3.07 -2.42
N PRO A 91 18.64 -2.33 -1.43
CA PRO A 91 17.83 -1.15 -1.69
C PRO A 91 18.69 0.00 -2.24
N LEU A 92 18.28 0.55 -3.37
CA LEU A 92 18.91 1.72 -4.02
C LEU A 92 18.97 2.94 -3.08
N GLN A 93 20.07 3.70 -3.13
CA GLN A 93 20.14 5.04 -2.54
C GLN A 93 20.92 6.04 -3.43
N GLU A 94 20.22 7.11 -3.84
CA GLU A 94 20.76 8.45 -4.13
C GLU A 94 22.05 8.54 -4.97
N GLY A 95 22.09 7.82 -6.11
CA GLY A 95 22.77 8.36 -7.28
C GLY A 95 22.09 9.65 -7.76
N ARG A 96 22.82 10.56 -8.41
CA ARG A 96 22.16 11.58 -9.22
C ARG A 96 21.66 10.90 -10.50
N GLU A 97 20.36 10.72 -10.60
CA GLU A 97 19.71 10.33 -11.86
C GLU A 97 20.08 11.34 -12.95
N ALA A 98 20.52 10.82 -14.09
CA ALA A 98 20.98 11.61 -15.23
C ALA A 98 20.14 11.27 -16.46
N THR A 99 19.88 12.27 -17.30
CA THR A 99 19.03 12.13 -18.49
C THR A 99 19.80 12.40 -19.77
N ALA A 100 19.58 11.56 -20.79
CA ALA A 100 20.06 11.78 -22.16
C ALA A 100 19.18 11.04 -23.16
N GLY A 101 18.78 11.69 -24.26
CA GLY A 101 18.02 11.05 -25.35
C GLY A 101 16.69 10.43 -24.93
N GLY A 102 16.00 11.01 -23.94
CA GLY A 102 14.75 10.49 -23.37
C GLY A 102 14.94 9.43 -22.26
N PHE A 103 16.13 8.85 -22.10
CA PHE A 103 16.41 7.89 -21.03
C PHE A 103 16.87 8.59 -19.74
N SER A 104 16.29 8.20 -18.60
CA SER A 104 16.89 8.37 -17.27
C SER A 104 17.72 7.13 -16.92
N TYR A 105 18.87 7.33 -16.29
CA TYR A 105 19.74 6.24 -15.89
C TYR A 105 20.56 6.54 -14.64
N VAL A 106 21.04 5.47 -14.01
CA VAL A 106 21.95 5.47 -12.85
C VAL A 106 23.25 4.75 -13.22
N GLU A 107 24.38 5.30 -12.80
CA GLU A 107 25.70 4.70 -12.96
C GLU A 107 26.05 3.80 -11.77
N ARG A 108 26.45 2.55 -12.06
CA ARG A 108 26.85 1.52 -11.10
C ARG A 108 28.33 1.67 -10.71
N GLU A 109 28.78 1.04 -9.61
CA GLU A 109 30.17 1.18 -9.10
C GLU A 109 31.26 0.72 -10.10
N ASP A 110 30.91 -0.06 -11.12
CA ASP A 110 31.80 -0.54 -12.18
C ASP A 110 31.88 0.38 -13.41
N GLY A 111 31.12 1.48 -13.42
CA GLY A 111 31.04 2.43 -14.55
C GLY A 111 30.07 2.01 -15.66
N THR A 112 29.24 0.99 -15.43
CA THR A 112 28.11 0.63 -16.30
C THR A 112 26.84 1.41 -15.92
N LEU A 113 25.85 1.39 -16.82
CA LEU A 113 24.58 2.11 -16.66
C LEU A 113 23.40 1.14 -16.54
N GLU A 114 22.48 1.50 -15.65
CA GLU A 114 21.13 0.96 -15.53
C GLU A 114 20.13 2.03 -15.96
N VAL A 115 19.27 1.71 -16.93
CA VAL A 115 18.14 2.59 -17.29
C VAL A 115 17.11 2.49 -16.18
N THR A 116 16.63 3.63 -15.67
CA THR A 116 15.65 3.71 -14.58
C THR A 116 14.28 4.16 -15.05
N ASN A 117 14.22 4.98 -16.10
CA ASN A 117 12.99 5.47 -16.71
C ASN A 117 13.24 5.89 -18.18
N TYR A 118 12.18 6.03 -18.97
CA TYR A 118 12.19 6.57 -20.32
C TYR A 118 10.99 7.50 -20.49
N THR A 119 11.25 8.71 -20.97
CA THR A 119 10.25 9.80 -21.05
C THR A 119 10.07 10.31 -22.49
N GLY A 120 10.30 9.44 -23.48
CA GLY A 120 10.01 9.72 -24.88
C GLY A 120 8.73 9.00 -25.35
N ASN A 121 8.20 9.45 -26.49
CA ASN A 121 6.94 8.94 -27.05
C ASN A 121 7.17 8.08 -28.31
N ASP A 122 8.38 7.55 -28.53
CA ASP A 122 8.67 6.71 -29.69
C ASP A 122 7.85 5.41 -29.67
N THR A 123 7.16 5.11 -30.78
CA THR A 123 6.44 3.85 -30.98
C THR A 123 7.38 2.66 -31.22
N VAL A 124 8.63 2.93 -31.61
CA VAL A 124 9.66 1.93 -31.96
C VAL A 124 11.01 2.44 -31.45
N ILE A 125 11.62 1.72 -30.49
CA ILE A 125 12.87 2.14 -29.84
C ILE A 125 13.97 1.07 -29.90
N ALA A 126 15.22 1.51 -30.10
CA ALA A 126 16.40 0.68 -29.88
C ALA A 126 17.16 1.18 -28.64
N ILE A 127 17.39 0.29 -27.67
CA ILE A 127 18.11 0.66 -26.45
C ILE A 127 19.61 0.71 -26.77
N PRO A 128 20.27 1.86 -26.61
CA PRO A 128 21.65 2.04 -27.06
C PRO A 128 22.63 1.21 -26.23
N ASP A 129 23.55 0.50 -26.89
CA ASP A 129 24.64 -0.27 -26.25
C ASP A 129 25.49 0.58 -25.28
N GLN A 130 25.56 1.90 -25.52
CA GLN A 130 26.22 2.87 -24.64
C GLN A 130 25.48 4.20 -24.61
N ILE A 131 25.41 4.84 -23.43
CA ILE A 131 25.03 6.25 -23.29
C ILE A 131 26.24 7.01 -22.76
N ASN A 132 26.58 8.14 -23.40
CA ASN A 132 27.74 8.98 -23.05
C ASN A 132 29.07 8.20 -22.90
N GLY A 133 29.27 7.16 -23.72
CA GLY A 133 30.47 6.31 -23.72
C GLY A 133 30.54 5.26 -22.61
N LYS A 134 29.45 5.07 -21.85
CA LYS A 134 29.34 4.05 -20.79
C LYS A 134 28.32 2.99 -21.20
N LYS A 135 28.64 1.71 -20.98
CA LYS A 135 27.80 0.57 -21.39
C LYS A 135 26.47 0.56 -20.65
N VAL A 136 25.36 0.43 -21.37
CA VAL A 136 24.06 0.09 -20.78
C VAL A 136 24.03 -1.42 -20.56
N VAL A 137 23.81 -1.86 -19.32
CA VAL A 137 23.83 -3.29 -18.95
C VAL A 137 22.56 -3.76 -18.26
N SER A 138 21.65 -2.85 -17.88
CA SER A 138 20.48 -3.24 -17.11
C SER A 138 19.28 -2.34 -17.36
N LEU A 139 18.08 -2.92 -17.26
CA LEU A 139 16.81 -2.22 -17.27
C LEU A 139 16.11 -2.40 -15.92
N GLY A 140 15.80 -1.29 -15.23
CA GLY A 140 14.84 -1.27 -14.13
C GLY A 140 13.40 -1.37 -14.65
N ALA A 141 12.44 -0.74 -13.96
CA ALA A 141 11.07 -0.53 -14.47
C ALA A 141 11.01 0.54 -15.58
N SER A 142 11.96 0.45 -16.53
CA SER A 142 12.47 1.54 -17.36
C SER A 142 11.45 2.10 -18.34
N PHE A 143 10.53 1.25 -18.79
CA PHE A 143 9.50 1.59 -19.76
C PHE A 143 8.11 1.40 -19.15
N SER A 144 8.00 1.41 -17.81
CA SER A 144 6.70 1.34 -17.16
C SER A 144 5.84 2.51 -17.63
N LYS A 145 4.59 2.22 -18.04
CA LYS A 145 3.61 3.18 -18.59
C LYS A 145 4.01 3.81 -19.94
N CYS A 146 4.96 3.23 -20.68
CA CYS A 146 5.26 3.61 -22.06
C CYS A 146 4.18 3.11 -23.04
N ARG A 147 2.93 3.53 -22.84
CA ARG A 147 1.75 3.13 -23.61
C ARG A 147 1.88 3.21 -25.14
N PRO A 148 2.55 4.20 -25.78
CA PRO A 148 2.70 4.22 -27.25
C PRO A 148 3.73 3.22 -27.80
N LEU A 149 4.58 2.63 -26.95
CA LEU A 149 5.68 1.76 -27.38
C LEU A 149 5.13 0.45 -27.96
N ARG A 150 5.30 0.24 -29.26
CA ARG A 150 4.91 -0.99 -29.99
C ARG A 150 6.02 -2.01 -30.10
N ALA A 151 7.28 -1.57 -30.18
CA ALA A 151 8.42 -2.47 -30.24
C ALA A 151 9.72 -1.92 -29.64
N VAL A 152 10.53 -2.81 -29.08
CA VAL A 152 11.81 -2.50 -28.42
C VAL A 152 12.92 -3.47 -28.83
N ALA A 153 14.10 -2.93 -29.15
CA ALA A 153 15.31 -3.70 -29.40
C ALA A 153 16.29 -3.64 -28.22
N LEU A 154 16.67 -4.80 -27.67
CA LEU A 154 17.63 -4.94 -26.57
C LEU A 154 19.07 -5.06 -27.07
N GLY A 155 19.94 -4.16 -26.61
CA GLY A 155 21.36 -4.12 -26.97
C GLY A 155 22.18 -5.33 -26.48
N ALA A 156 23.35 -5.52 -27.09
CA ALA A 156 24.26 -6.65 -26.84
C ALA A 156 24.84 -6.68 -25.41
N ASN A 157 24.83 -5.55 -24.70
CA ASN A 157 25.41 -5.42 -23.36
C ASN A 157 24.41 -5.66 -22.21
N ILE A 158 23.10 -5.76 -22.48
CA ILE A 158 22.07 -5.90 -21.44
C ILE A 158 22.13 -7.30 -20.82
N SER A 159 22.34 -7.36 -19.50
CA SER A 159 22.56 -8.59 -18.72
C SER A 159 21.58 -8.82 -17.57
N SER A 160 20.75 -7.82 -17.25
CA SER A 160 19.74 -7.91 -16.20
C SER A 160 18.54 -7.03 -16.53
N ILE A 161 17.33 -7.53 -16.28
CA ILE A 161 16.07 -6.88 -16.61
C ILE A 161 15.13 -7.08 -15.40
N SER A 162 14.47 -6.01 -14.96
CA SER A 162 13.43 -6.05 -13.92
C SER A 162 12.29 -7.03 -14.30
N PRO A 163 11.61 -7.70 -13.35
CA PRO A 163 10.41 -8.49 -13.64
C PRO A 163 9.23 -7.67 -14.21
N VAL A 164 9.26 -6.34 -14.06
CA VAL A 164 8.24 -5.41 -14.60
C VAL A 164 8.89 -4.28 -15.40
N PRO A 165 9.58 -4.58 -16.53
CA PRO A 165 10.38 -3.60 -17.26
C PRO A 165 9.51 -2.75 -18.21
N PHE A 166 8.40 -3.34 -18.69
CA PHE A 166 7.41 -2.79 -19.62
C PHE A 166 5.98 -2.86 -19.05
N SER A 167 5.79 -2.84 -17.72
CA SER A 167 4.44 -2.83 -17.13
C SER A 167 3.64 -1.64 -17.65
N ASP A 168 2.33 -1.81 -17.86
CA ASP A 168 1.45 -0.82 -18.50
C ASP A 168 1.90 -0.36 -19.90
N SER A 169 2.75 -1.12 -20.61
CA SER A 169 3.11 -0.88 -22.02
C SER A 169 2.18 -1.68 -22.95
N ILE A 170 0.87 -1.43 -22.86
CA ILE A 170 -0.16 -2.25 -23.51
C ILE A 170 -0.11 -2.27 -25.04
N SER A 171 0.51 -1.29 -25.71
CA SER A 171 0.74 -1.36 -27.17
C SER A 171 1.93 -2.23 -27.57
N LEU A 172 2.76 -2.70 -26.64
CA LEU A 172 3.98 -3.44 -26.94
C LEU A 172 3.62 -4.82 -27.49
N THR A 173 4.03 -5.11 -28.73
CA THR A 173 3.75 -6.37 -29.44
C THR A 173 5.02 -7.17 -29.71
N TYR A 174 6.20 -6.53 -29.78
CA TYR A 174 7.44 -7.18 -30.23
C TYR A 174 8.69 -6.72 -29.47
N ILE A 175 9.46 -7.68 -28.94
CA ILE A 175 10.81 -7.47 -28.41
C ILE A 175 11.82 -8.13 -29.36
N ALA A 176 12.78 -7.35 -29.86
CA ALA A 176 13.95 -7.84 -30.58
C ALA A 176 15.16 -7.89 -29.63
N VAL A 177 16.09 -8.83 -29.86
CA VAL A 177 17.33 -8.93 -29.07
C VAL A 177 18.54 -9.02 -29.99
N ASP A 178 19.57 -8.22 -29.74
CA ASP A 178 20.83 -8.31 -30.46
C ASP A 178 21.43 -9.73 -30.36
N SER A 179 21.76 -10.34 -31.50
CA SER A 179 22.26 -11.72 -31.56
C SER A 179 23.52 -11.96 -30.71
N ARG A 180 24.32 -10.90 -30.52
CA ARG A 180 25.56 -10.87 -29.73
C ARG A 180 25.30 -10.83 -28.22
N ASN A 181 24.07 -10.53 -27.77
CA ASN A 181 23.70 -10.57 -26.36
C ASN A 181 23.85 -12.01 -25.83
N PRO A 182 24.65 -12.27 -24.77
CA PRO A 182 24.89 -13.62 -24.26
C PRO A 182 23.92 -14.06 -23.14
N TYR A 183 22.99 -13.20 -22.74
CA TYR A 183 22.07 -13.42 -21.61
C TYR A 183 20.62 -13.68 -22.05
N PHE A 184 20.19 -13.06 -23.14
CA PHE A 184 18.81 -13.09 -23.63
C PHE A 184 18.71 -13.45 -25.12
N THR A 185 17.52 -13.87 -25.55
CA THR A 185 17.15 -13.97 -26.97
C THR A 185 15.68 -13.61 -27.14
N SER A 186 15.30 -13.20 -28.35
CA SER A 186 13.89 -13.22 -28.75
C SER A 186 13.55 -14.56 -29.39
N LYS A 187 12.26 -14.91 -29.37
CA LYS A 187 11.62 -15.71 -30.42
C LYS A 187 10.21 -15.16 -30.61
N ASP A 188 9.82 -14.90 -31.87
CA ASP A 188 8.49 -14.45 -32.27
C ASP A 188 7.99 -13.22 -31.46
N GLY A 189 8.92 -12.31 -31.15
CA GLY A 189 8.68 -11.09 -30.36
C GLY A 189 8.64 -11.28 -28.84
N ILE A 190 8.77 -12.50 -28.31
CA ILE A 190 8.77 -12.83 -26.87
C ILE A 190 10.20 -12.95 -26.34
N LEU A 191 10.44 -12.46 -25.13
CA LEU A 191 11.75 -12.44 -24.48
C LEU A 191 12.00 -13.73 -23.67
N TYR A 192 13.11 -14.40 -23.99
CA TYR A 192 13.61 -15.61 -23.30
C TYR A 192 15.04 -15.40 -22.77
N ASN A 193 15.47 -16.27 -21.86
CA ASN A 193 16.90 -16.39 -21.55
C ASN A 193 17.67 -16.96 -22.77
N LYS A 194 19.00 -16.79 -22.84
CA LYS A 194 19.79 -17.17 -24.04
C LYS A 194 19.71 -18.66 -24.41
N GLY A 195 19.44 -19.53 -23.43
CA GLY A 195 19.27 -20.97 -23.63
C GLY A 195 17.85 -21.40 -23.99
N MET A 196 16.89 -20.46 -24.03
CA MET A 196 15.45 -20.71 -24.17
C MET A 196 14.87 -21.69 -23.14
N THR A 197 15.45 -21.76 -21.93
CA THR A 197 14.93 -22.60 -20.84
C THR A 197 13.93 -21.87 -19.94
N GLU A 198 13.78 -20.55 -20.13
CA GLU A 198 12.91 -19.67 -19.34
C GLU A 198 12.28 -18.60 -20.25
N LEU A 199 10.95 -18.48 -20.18
CA LEU A 199 10.21 -17.35 -20.77
C LEU A 199 10.17 -16.22 -19.74
N ILE A 200 10.78 -15.08 -20.07
CA ILE A 200 10.97 -13.95 -19.16
C ILE A 200 9.82 -12.96 -19.27
N PHE A 201 9.43 -12.58 -20.48
CA PHE A 201 8.39 -11.58 -20.70
C PHE A 201 7.73 -11.71 -22.09
N CYS A 202 6.40 -11.79 -22.10
CA CYS A 202 5.53 -11.68 -23.26
C CYS A 202 5.00 -10.25 -23.38
N PRO A 203 5.05 -9.62 -24.57
CA PRO A 203 4.47 -8.31 -24.81
C PRO A 203 2.96 -8.25 -24.52
N MET A 204 2.50 -7.23 -23.78
CA MET A 204 1.10 -7.09 -23.32
C MET A 204 0.09 -6.95 -24.47
N GLY A 205 0.51 -6.30 -25.56
CA GLY A 205 -0.30 -6.10 -26.77
C GLY A 205 -0.19 -7.25 -27.78
N ARG A 206 0.41 -8.39 -27.42
CA ARG A 206 0.47 -9.57 -28.30
C ARG A 206 -0.91 -10.22 -28.38
N GLU A 207 -1.42 -10.37 -29.59
CA GLU A 207 -2.76 -10.89 -29.85
C GLU A 207 -2.74 -12.40 -30.17
N GLY A 208 -3.84 -13.11 -29.89
CA GLY A 208 -4.06 -14.49 -30.33
C GLY A 208 -3.39 -15.56 -29.48
N ASN A 209 -3.02 -16.70 -30.10
CA ASN A 209 -2.39 -17.84 -29.41
C ASN A 209 -0.87 -17.67 -29.23
N VAL A 210 -0.34 -18.10 -28.08
CA VAL A 210 1.09 -18.10 -27.78
C VAL A 210 1.60 -19.52 -27.59
N GLU A 211 2.35 -20.03 -28.58
CA GLU A 211 3.05 -21.32 -28.48
C GLU A 211 4.39 -21.15 -27.76
N ILE A 212 4.51 -21.68 -26.55
CA ILE A 212 5.77 -21.67 -25.80
C ILE A 212 6.66 -22.83 -26.32
N PRO A 213 7.93 -22.58 -26.70
CA PRO A 213 8.79 -23.61 -27.29
C PRO A 213 9.09 -24.79 -26.36
N GLU A 214 9.18 -25.98 -26.97
CA GLU A 214 9.77 -27.15 -26.32
C GLU A 214 11.21 -26.87 -25.83
N GLY A 215 11.51 -27.34 -24.62
CA GLY A 215 12.74 -27.01 -23.89
C GLY A 215 12.63 -25.85 -22.89
N VAL A 216 11.54 -25.06 -22.91
CA VAL A 216 11.24 -24.09 -21.84
C VAL A 216 10.84 -24.85 -20.57
N THR A 217 11.63 -24.68 -19.51
CA THR A 217 11.44 -25.34 -18.20
C THR A 217 10.77 -24.47 -17.15
N SER A 218 10.69 -23.15 -17.33
CA SER A 218 10.02 -22.24 -16.40
C SER A 218 9.42 -21.01 -17.09
N ILE A 219 8.34 -20.48 -16.51
CA ILE A 219 7.76 -19.18 -16.88
C ILE A 219 8.03 -18.20 -15.74
N GLY A 220 8.62 -17.05 -16.05
CA GLY A 220 9.04 -16.04 -15.08
C GLY A 220 7.89 -15.37 -14.32
N LYS A 221 8.23 -14.70 -13.22
CA LYS A 221 7.30 -13.85 -12.45
C LYS A 221 6.73 -12.76 -13.36
N GLY A 222 5.40 -12.69 -13.45
CA GLY A 222 4.68 -11.69 -14.24
C GLY A 222 4.86 -11.80 -15.76
N ALA A 223 5.32 -12.94 -16.29
CA ALA A 223 5.76 -13.01 -17.69
C ALA A 223 4.66 -12.71 -18.74
N PHE A 224 3.38 -12.98 -18.45
CA PHE A 224 2.21 -12.58 -19.24
C PHE A 224 1.29 -11.61 -18.48
N LEU A 225 1.79 -10.91 -17.44
CA LEU A 225 0.98 -10.03 -16.60
C LEU A 225 0.33 -8.90 -17.42
N GLY A 226 -1.00 -8.92 -17.52
CA GLY A 226 -1.77 -8.00 -18.34
C GLY A 226 -1.62 -8.22 -19.85
N CYS A 227 -1.36 -9.45 -20.30
CA CYS A 227 -1.52 -9.85 -21.71
C CYS A 227 -3.01 -9.93 -22.09
N HIS A 228 -3.66 -8.77 -22.11
CA HIS A 228 -5.12 -8.64 -22.25
C HIS A 228 -5.67 -9.11 -23.61
N LEU A 229 -4.83 -9.30 -24.63
CA LEU A 229 -5.22 -9.70 -25.99
C LEU A 229 -4.82 -11.14 -26.36
N VAL A 230 -4.18 -11.86 -25.43
CA VAL A 230 -3.82 -13.28 -25.62
C VAL A 230 -5.06 -14.15 -25.41
N THR A 231 -5.44 -14.89 -26.45
CA THR A 231 -6.66 -15.75 -26.47
C THR A 231 -6.35 -17.23 -26.28
N GLY A 232 -5.08 -17.59 -26.07
CA GLY A 232 -4.64 -18.97 -25.88
C GLY A 232 -3.14 -19.02 -25.57
N VAL A 233 -2.72 -20.00 -24.77
CA VAL A 233 -1.30 -20.28 -24.52
C VAL A 233 -1.07 -21.79 -24.52
N THR A 234 -0.10 -22.26 -25.30
CA THR A 234 0.30 -23.66 -25.35
C THR A 234 1.56 -23.85 -24.49
N LEU A 235 1.47 -24.63 -23.42
CA LEU A 235 2.58 -24.93 -22.50
C LEU A 235 3.30 -26.23 -22.93
N PRO A 236 4.64 -26.32 -22.84
CA PRO A 236 5.38 -27.52 -23.22
C PRO A 236 5.37 -28.58 -22.11
N GLU A 237 5.42 -29.86 -22.48
CA GLU A 237 5.41 -31.00 -21.54
C GLU A 237 6.68 -31.07 -20.64
N GLY A 238 7.70 -30.27 -20.94
CA GLY A 238 8.90 -30.10 -20.11
C GLY A 238 8.77 -29.08 -18.96
N LEU A 239 7.68 -28.31 -18.88
CA LEU A 239 7.55 -27.17 -17.97
C LEU A 239 7.53 -27.58 -16.49
N ALA A 240 8.44 -27.05 -15.67
CA ALA A 240 8.61 -27.44 -14.27
C ALA A 240 7.96 -26.48 -13.26
N SER A 241 7.85 -25.19 -13.57
CA SER A 241 7.27 -24.17 -12.70
C SER A 241 6.68 -22.98 -13.45
N ILE A 242 5.68 -22.34 -12.83
CA ILE A 242 5.03 -21.10 -13.32
C ILE A 242 5.11 -20.04 -12.23
N GLY A 243 5.72 -18.89 -12.54
CA GLY A 243 6.01 -17.83 -11.56
C GLY A 243 4.79 -17.10 -10.96
N GLU A 244 5.06 -16.31 -9.92
CA GLU A 244 4.09 -15.42 -9.29
C GLU A 244 3.46 -14.46 -10.33
N SER A 245 2.13 -14.33 -10.31
CA SER A 245 1.34 -13.51 -11.24
C SER A 245 1.64 -13.75 -12.73
N ALA A 246 2.16 -14.93 -13.11
CA ALA A 246 2.67 -15.17 -14.46
C ALA A 246 1.62 -14.95 -15.57
N PHE A 247 0.33 -15.19 -15.31
CA PHE A 247 -0.78 -14.92 -16.22
C PHE A 247 -1.81 -13.97 -15.60
N GLY A 248 -1.43 -13.17 -14.61
CA GLY A 248 -2.36 -12.25 -13.93
C GLY A 248 -2.98 -11.26 -14.92
N ASN A 249 -4.27 -10.98 -14.78
CA ASN A 249 -5.04 -10.08 -15.65
C ASN A 249 -5.03 -10.46 -17.15
N CYS A 250 -4.84 -11.74 -17.51
CA CYS A 250 -5.05 -12.25 -18.86
C CYS A 250 -6.56 -12.34 -19.18
N ILE A 251 -7.23 -11.19 -19.25
CA ILE A 251 -8.69 -11.05 -19.31
C ILE A 251 -9.37 -11.68 -20.55
N SER A 252 -8.64 -12.09 -21.58
CA SER A 252 -9.18 -12.75 -22.78
C SER A 252 -8.73 -14.21 -22.97
N LEU A 253 -8.04 -14.80 -21.99
CA LEU A 253 -7.66 -16.22 -22.02
C LEU A 253 -8.86 -17.09 -21.57
N PRO A 254 -9.45 -17.95 -22.43
CA PRO A 254 -10.69 -18.66 -22.12
C PRO A 254 -10.47 -19.99 -21.36
N GLU A 255 -9.40 -20.70 -21.68
CA GLU A 255 -8.97 -21.93 -20.99
C GLU A 255 -7.45 -22.04 -20.94
N LEU A 256 -6.93 -22.88 -20.05
CA LEU A 256 -5.51 -23.28 -20.07
C LEU A 256 -5.33 -24.72 -19.56
N THR A 257 -4.39 -25.46 -20.14
CA THR A 257 -3.94 -26.77 -19.62
C THR A 257 -2.57 -26.62 -18.98
N VAL A 258 -2.42 -27.05 -17.73
CA VAL A 258 -1.16 -27.07 -16.98
C VAL A 258 -0.60 -28.51 -16.98
N PRO A 259 0.57 -28.77 -17.58
CA PRO A 259 1.10 -30.12 -17.76
C PRO A 259 1.59 -30.73 -16.45
N ALA A 260 1.54 -32.07 -16.38
CA ALA A 260 1.84 -32.87 -15.17
C ALA A 260 3.30 -32.73 -14.67
N SER A 261 4.17 -32.17 -15.52
CA SER A 261 5.55 -31.83 -15.24
C SER A 261 5.71 -30.70 -14.20
N VAL A 262 4.71 -29.82 -14.05
CA VAL A 262 4.71 -28.65 -13.16
C VAL A 262 4.60 -29.08 -11.70
N ALA A 263 5.55 -28.63 -10.87
CA ALA A 263 5.57 -28.90 -9.44
C ALA A 263 5.01 -27.75 -8.58
N GLU A 264 5.08 -26.52 -9.10
CA GLU A 264 4.76 -25.30 -8.37
C GLU A 264 4.07 -24.27 -9.28
N LEU A 265 2.96 -23.72 -8.77
CA LEU A 265 2.29 -22.53 -9.28
C LEU A 265 2.59 -21.37 -8.32
N GLY A 266 3.00 -20.21 -8.82
CA GLY A 266 3.23 -19.03 -8.00
C GLY A 266 1.94 -18.39 -7.46
N ASN A 267 2.07 -17.56 -6.43
CA ASN A 267 0.93 -16.77 -5.91
C ASN A 267 0.32 -15.90 -7.03
N ALA A 268 -1.00 -15.71 -6.99
CA ALA A 268 -1.76 -14.88 -7.92
C ALA A 268 -1.60 -15.22 -9.42
N VAL A 269 -1.14 -16.43 -9.76
CA VAL A 269 -0.76 -16.85 -11.13
C VAL A 269 -1.83 -16.56 -12.21
N PHE A 270 -3.11 -16.75 -11.92
CA PHE A 270 -4.27 -16.48 -12.78
C PHE A 270 -5.25 -15.48 -12.15
N SER A 271 -4.78 -14.61 -11.25
CA SER A 271 -5.64 -13.63 -10.59
C SER A 271 -6.10 -12.57 -11.61
N GLY A 272 -7.39 -12.20 -11.59
CA GLY A 272 -7.98 -11.25 -12.54
C GLY A 272 -8.23 -11.80 -13.95
N CYS A 273 -8.15 -13.11 -14.16
CA CYS A 273 -8.45 -13.74 -15.46
C CYS A 273 -9.96 -13.91 -15.65
N SER A 274 -10.67 -12.80 -15.90
CA SER A 274 -12.14 -12.74 -15.91
C SER A 274 -12.84 -13.63 -16.96
N SER A 275 -12.19 -13.97 -18.08
CA SER A 275 -12.77 -14.90 -19.08
C SER A 275 -12.33 -16.35 -18.94
N LEU A 276 -11.51 -16.70 -17.94
CA LEU A 276 -10.88 -18.01 -17.80
C LEU A 276 -11.85 -19.04 -17.20
N LYS A 277 -12.72 -19.61 -18.04
CA LYS A 277 -13.81 -20.53 -17.66
C LYS A 277 -13.33 -21.89 -17.13
N GLU A 278 -12.19 -22.40 -17.60
CA GLU A 278 -11.63 -23.68 -17.14
C GLU A 278 -10.10 -23.67 -17.10
N VAL A 279 -9.50 -24.24 -16.04
CA VAL A 279 -8.08 -24.60 -16.00
C VAL A 279 -7.91 -26.09 -15.74
N LYS A 280 -7.34 -26.78 -16.73
CA LYS A 280 -7.10 -28.23 -16.71
C LYS A 280 -5.75 -28.52 -16.05
N LEU A 281 -5.77 -28.82 -14.75
CA LEU A 281 -4.59 -29.18 -13.96
C LEU A 281 -4.28 -30.69 -14.11
N ALA A 282 -3.24 -31.05 -14.87
CA ALA A 282 -2.92 -32.46 -15.09
C ALA A 282 -2.27 -33.11 -13.85
N SER A 283 -2.75 -34.29 -13.45
CA SER A 283 -2.24 -35.05 -12.30
C SER A 283 -0.76 -35.40 -12.47
N GLY A 284 0.07 -34.97 -11.52
CA GLY A 284 1.52 -34.94 -11.70
C GLY A 284 2.30 -34.55 -10.44
N LYS A 285 3.16 -33.53 -10.55
CA LYS A 285 4.04 -33.10 -9.44
C LYS A 285 3.46 -32.00 -8.54
N LEU A 286 2.29 -31.43 -8.87
CA LEU A 286 1.72 -30.28 -8.17
C LEU A 286 1.34 -30.65 -6.72
N THR A 287 1.86 -29.90 -5.74
CA THR A 287 1.69 -30.21 -4.30
C THR A 287 0.73 -29.29 -3.54
N GLY A 288 0.33 -28.17 -4.14
CA GLY A 288 -0.51 -27.14 -3.53
C GLY A 288 -1.05 -26.15 -4.56
N ILE A 289 -2.19 -25.51 -4.27
CA ILE A 289 -2.66 -24.31 -4.96
C ILE A 289 -2.21 -23.09 -4.17
N ALA A 290 -1.50 -22.16 -4.80
CA ALA A 290 -0.89 -21.02 -4.14
C ALA A 290 -1.89 -19.92 -3.72
N SER A 291 -1.45 -18.97 -2.89
CA SER A 291 -2.31 -17.88 -2.42
C SER A 291 -2.77 -16.99 -3.58
N SER A 292 -4.04 -16.62 -3.56
CA SER A 292 -4.72 -15.86 -4.63
C SER A 292 -4.62 -16.46 -6.04
N ALA A 293 -4.21 -17.74 -6.21
CA ALA A 293 -3.83 -18.31 -7.51
C ALA A 293 -4.85 -18.10 -8.64
N PHE A 294 -6.14 -18.10 -8.33
CA PHE A 294 -7.25 -17.89 -9.26
C PHE A 294 -8.15 -16.71 -8.83
N SER A 295 -7.68 -15.84 -7.93
CA SER A 295 -8.52 -14.80 -7.30
C SER A 295 -9.07 -13.81 -8.33
N GLY A 296 -10.39 -13.69 -8.44
CA GLY A 296 -11.06 -12.86 -9.46
C GLY A 296 -10.97 -13.45 -10.88
N SER A 297 -10.98 -14.78 -11.01
CA SER A 297 -11.08 -15.46 -12.32
C SER A 297 -12.50 -15.92 -12.63
N GLY A 298 -12.84 -15.99 -13.91
CA GLY A 298 -14.14 -16.46 -14.40
C GLY A 298 -14.31 -17.98 -14.40
N LEU A 299 -13.63 -18.71 -13.51
CA LEU A 299 -13.67 -20.18 -13.47
C LEU A 299 -15.08 -20.68 -13.15
N GLU A 300 -15.69 -21.44 -14.06
CA GLU A 300 -16.99 -22.09 -13.82
C GLU A 300 -16.83 -23.37 -12.99
N ARG A 301 -15.73 -24.09 -13.20
CA ARG A 301 -15.42 -25.38 -12.55
C ARG A 301 -13.92 -25.58 -12.44
N ILE A 302 -13.48 -26.30 -11.40
CA ILE A 302 -12.09 -26.81 -11.34
C ILE A 302 -12.03 -28.15 -10.60
N SER A 303 -11.22 -29.07 -11.14
CA SER A 303 -10.85 -30.32 -10.47
C SER A 303 -9.42 -30.21 -9.96
N ILE A 304 -9.21 -30.37 -8.66
CA ILE A 304 -7.88 -30.27 -8.05
C ILE A 304 -7.22 -31.66 -8.11
N PRO A 305 -6.02 -31.79 -8.70
CA PRO A 305 -5.44 -33.10 -8.99
C PRO A 305 -4.88 -33.80 -7.75
N GLU A 306 -4.86 -35.13 -7.81
CA GLU A 306 -4.20 -35.97 -6.80
C GLU A 306 -2.73 -35.60 -6.59
N GLY A 307 -2.31 -35.56 -5.33
CA GLY A 307 -1.01 -35.04 -4.89
C GLY A 307 -1.06 -33.62 -4.31
N VAL A 308 -2.11 -32.85 -4.59
CA VAL A 308 -2.33 -31.55 -3.93
C VAL A 308 -2.70 -31.74 -2.46
N THR A 309 -1.98 -31.05 -1.58
CA THR A 309 -2.11 -31.14 -0.12
C THR A 309 -2.63 -29.87 0.55
N SER A 310 -2.66 -28.73 -0.16
CA SER A 310 -3.09 -27.45 0.40
C SER A 310 -3.74 -26.55 -0.65
N ILE A 311 -4.73 -25.77 -0.21
CA ILE A 311 -5.31 -24.64 -0.93
C ILE A 311 -4.92 -23.36 -0.17
N GLY A 312 -4.22 -22.43 -0.82
CA GLY A 312 -3.68 -21.22 -0.20
C GLY A 312 -4.73 -20.17 0.18
N ASP A 313 -4.32 -19.18 0.99
CA ASP A 313 -5.16 -18.03 1.35
C ASP A 313 -5.67 -17.30 0.10
N SER A 314 -6.97 -16.97 0.08
CA SER A 314 -7.67 -16.32 -1.04
C SER A 314 -7.56 -17.05 -2.40
N ALA A 315 -7.17 -18.33 -2.46
CA ALA A 315 -6.85 -19.03 -3.71
C ALA A 315 -7.92 -18.91 -4.82
N PHE A 316 -9.20 -18.97 -4.46
CA PHE A 316 -10.36 -18.79 -5.34
C PHE A 316 -11.26 -17.63 -4.86
N GLN A 317 -10.71 -16.66 -4.12
CA GLN A 317 -11.47 -15.49 -3.69
C GLN A 317 -12.05 -14.77 -4.92
N SER A 318 -13.32 -14.39 -4.87
CA SER A 318 -14.01 -13.69 -5.96
C SER A 318 -14.06 -14.48 -7.28
N CYS A 319 -13.99 -15.82 -7.25
CA CYS A 319 -14.40 -16.65 -8.38
C CYS A 319 -15.94 -16.69 -8.44
N GLY A 320 -16.56 -15.58 -8.82
CA GLY A 320 -18.02 -15.37 -8.75
C GLY A 320 -18.83 -16.47 -9.45
N ASP A 321 -18.31 -16.96 -10.58
CA ASP A 321 -18.98 -17.89 -11.48
C ASP A 321 -18.69 -19.38 -11.16
N LEU A 322 -17.89 -19.66 -10.11
CA LEU A 322 -17.48 -21.02 -9.73
C LEU A 322 -18.63 -21.81 -9.13
N GLN A 323 -19.18 -22.75 -9.90
CA GLN A 323 -20.33 -23.57 -9.53
C GLN A 323 -19.93 -24.82 -8.74
N GLU A 324 -18.78 -25.41 -9.08
CA GLU A 324 -18.31 -26.71 -8.56
C GLU A 324 -16.78 -26.75 -8.43
N ILE A 325 -16.30 -27.29 -7.31
CA ILE A 325 -14.89 -27.67 -7.13
C ILE A 325 -14.80 -29.03 -6.44
N THR A 326 -13.95 -29.91 -6.98
CA THR A 326 -13.58 -31.19 -6.34
C THR A 326 -12.19 -31.09 -5.74
N LEU A 327 -12.06 -31.46 -4.46
CA LEU A 327 -10.79 -31.59 -3.75
C LEU A 327 -10.35 -33.06 -3.70
N PRO A 328 -9.05 -33.38 -3.88
CA PRO A 328 -8.54 -34.74 -3.76
C PRO A 328 -8.49 -35.19 -2.30
N GLU A 329 -8.47 -36.52 -2.11
CA GLU A 329 -8.39 -37.16 -0.80
C GLU A 329 -7.06 -36.89 -0.07
N GLY A 330 -6.06 -36.31 -0.76
CA GLY A 330 -4.81 -35.81 -0.17
C GLY A 330 -4.88 -34.44 0.52
N THR A 331 -5.99 -33.70 0.41
CA THR A 331 -6.05 -32.29 0.86
C THR A 331 -6.00 -32.14 2.39
N VAL A 332 -4.96 -31.51 2.91
CA VAL A 332 -4.72 -31.35 4.36
C VAL A 332 -5.23 -30.00 4.89
N SER A 333 -5.17 -28.92 4.11
CA SER A 333 -5.56 -27.58 4.54
C SER A 333 -6.24 -26.72 3.46
N ILE A 334 -7.13 -25.84 3.91
CA ILE A 334 -7.81 -24.80 3.13
C ILE A 334 -7.52 -23.44 3.79
N GLY A 335 -6.97 -22.49 3.03
CA GLY A 335 -6.55 -21.17 3.53
C GLY A 335 -7.69 -20.25 3.97
N ALA A 336 -7.33 -19.14 4.60
CA ALA A 336 -8.27 -18.07 4.94
C ALA A 336 -8.82 -17.42 3.66
N ASN A 337 -10.10 -17.05 3.65
CA ASN A 337 -10.79 -16.48 2.48
C ASN A 337 -10.73 -17.33 1.20
N ALA A 338 -10.38 -18.63 1.26
CA ALA A 338 -10.04 -19.43 0.08
C ALA A 338 -11.13 -19.45 -1.01
N PHE A 339 -12.41 -19.38 -0.63
CA PHE A 339 -13.58 -19.26 -1.54
C PHE A 339 -14.46 -18.04 -1.18
N LEU A 340 -13.91 -17.03 -0.51
CA LEU A 340 -14.64 -15.80 -0.15
C LEU A 340 -15.23 -15.16 -1.42
N GLY A 341 -16.56 -15.02 -1.48
CA GLY A 341 -17.24 -14.43 -2.62
C GLY A 341 -17.44 -15.35 -3.84
N CYS A 342 -17.25 -16.67 -3.72
CA CYS A 342 -17.65 -17.63 -4.76
C CYS A 342 -19.19 -17.70 -4.89
N GLY A 343 -19.77 -16.70 -5.56
CA GLY A 343 -21.22 -16.44 -5.59
C GLY A 343 -22.05 -17.63 -6.04
N SER A 344 -21.64 -18.30 -7.12
CA SER A 344 -22.36 -19.43 -7.75
C SER A 344 -22.13 -20.80 -7.11
N LEU A 345 -21.24 -20.93 -6.11
CA LEU A 345 -20.86 -22.22 -5.54
C LEU A 345 -22.03 -22.83 -4.76
N THR A 346 -22.65 -23.90 -5.28
CA THR A 346 -23.90 -24.44 -4.71
C THR A 346 -23.71 -25.40 -3.53
N GLY A 347 -22.61 -26.15 -3.52
CA GLY A 347 -22.24 -27.08 -2.47
C GLY A 347 -20.73 -27.25 -2.36
N PHE A 348 -20.26 -27.73 -1.21
CA PHE A 348 -18.84 -28.03 -0.99
C PHE A 348 -18.67 -29.34 -0.20
N HIS A 349 -17.61 -30.09 -0.48
CA HIS A 349 -17.28 -31.31 0.27
C HIS A 349 -15.90 -31.16 0.94
N ILE A 350 -15.80 -31.59 2.22
CA ILE A 350 -14.58 -31.61 3.01
C ILE A 350 -14.10 -33.07 3.14
N PRO A 351 -13.03 -33.48 2.41
CA PRO A 351 -12.41 -34.80 2.51
C PRO A 351 -11.97 -35.19 3.92
N LYS A 352 -11.74 -36.49 4.17
CA LYS A 352 -11.33 -37.00 5.50
C LYS A 352 -9.99 -36.47 6.01
N SER A 353 -9.13 -36.03 5.11
CA SER A 353 -7.78 -35.53 5.34
C SER A 353 -7.71 -34.07 5.77
N VAL A 354 -8.74 -33.26 5.47
CA VAL A 354 -8.75 -31.82 5.78
C VAL A 354 -8.74 -31.62 7.30
N SER A 355 -7.68 -31.00 7.78
CA SER A 355 -7.39 -30.79 9.20
C SER A 355 -7.31 -29.32 9.61
N GLU A 356 -7.28 -28.42 8.64
CA GLU A 356 -7.26 -26.97 8.83
C GLU A 356 -8.11 -26.27 7.76
N ILE A 357 -8.99 -25.38 8.20
CA ILE A 357 -9.82 -24.50 7.37
C ILE A 357 -9.66 -23.09 7.94
N GLY A 358 -9.18 -22.16 7.13
CA GLY A 358 -8.95 -20.78 7.54
C GLY A 358 -10.24 -20.00 7.81
N GLY A 359 -10.09 -18.87 8.51
CA GLY A 359 -11.21 -17.96 8.75
C GLY A 359 -11.84 -17.47 7.45
N GLN A 360 -13.17 -17.27 7.46
CA GLN A 360 -13.94 -16.69 6.36
C GLN A 360 -13.85 -17.45 5.01
N ALA A 361 -13.34 -18.69 5.00
CA ALA A 361 -13.08 -19.47 3.78
C ALA A 361 -14.29 -19.69 2.86
N PHE A 362 -15.52 -19.59 3.36
CA PHE A 362 -16.78 -19.72 2.60
C PHE A 362 -17.74 -18.54 2.80
N GLN A 363 -17.24 -17.39 3.28
CA GLN A 363 -18.06 -16.18 3.43
C GLN A 363 -18.54 -15.67 2.06
N GLU A 364 -19.74 -15.09 1.99
CA GLU A 364 -20.35 -14.56 0.76
C GLU A 364 -20.49 -15.53 -0.42
N CYS A 365 -20.38 -16.85 -0.20
CA CYS A 365 -20.79 -17.87 -1.16
C CYS A 365 -22.33 -17.91 -1.27
N LYS A 366 -22.92 -16.91 -1.93
CA LYS A 366 -24.36 -16.58 -1.89
C LYS A 366 -25.28 -17.73 -2.32
N SER A 367 -24.85 -18.62 -3.22
CA SER A 367 -25.60 -19.82 -3.64
C SER A 367 -25.32 -21.07 -2.81
N LEU A 368 -24.39 -21.04 -1.85
CA LEU A 368 -23.97 -22.22 -1.08
C LEU A 368 -25.09 -22.66 -0.15
N ALA A 369 -25.75 -23.77 -0.47
CA ALA A 369 -26.84 -24.33 0.33
C ALA A 369 -26.33 -25.22 1.46
N GLY A 370 -25.18 -25.89 1.27
CA GLY A 370 -24.65 -26.86 2.23
C GLY A 370 -23.16 -27.18 2.06
N ILE A 371 -22.47 -27.30 3.20
CA ILE A 371 -21.13 -27.91 3.29
C ILE A 371 -21.29 -29.34 3.80
N ALA A 372 -20.86 -30.32 3.02
CA ALA A 372 -20.72 -31.71 3.42
C ALA A 372 -19.32 -31.98 3.99
N VAL A 373 -19.22 -32.93 4.92
CA VAL A 373 -17.95 -33.36 5.52
C VAL A 373 -17.93 -34.89 5.52
N ASP A 374 -16.81 -35.49 5.13
CA ASP A 374 -16.66 -36.95 5.19
C ASP A 374 -16.79 -37.51 6.62
N GLY A 375 -17.38 -38.70 6.74
CA GLY A 375 -17.62 -39.35 8.04
C GLY A 375 -16.34 -39.64 8.83
N GLU A 376 -15.25 -40.00 8.14
CA GLU A 376 -13.93 -40.29 8.71
C GLU A 376 -13.11 -39.02 9.02
N ASN A 377 -13.53 -37.82 8.61
CA ASN A 377 -12.81 -36.58 8.93
C ASN A 377 -12.64 -36.42 10.46
N GLN A 378 -11.44 -36.10 10.93
CA GLN A 378 -11.14 -36.09 12.37
C GLN A 378 -11.31 -34.73 13.06
N GLN A 379 -11.46 -33.62 12.32
CA GLN A 379 -11.53 -32.26 12.89
C GLN A 379 -12.90 -31.59 12.73
N TYR A 380 -13.67 -31.97 11.71
CA TYR A 380 -14.90 -31.29 11.30
C TYR A 380 -16.11 -32.23 11.28
N SER A 381 -17.31 -31.65 11.32
CA SER A 381 -18.57 -32.35 11.06
C SER A 381 -19.58 -31.44 10.38
N SER A 382 -20.57 -32.03 9.70
CA SER A 382 -21.71 -31.30 9.13
C SER A 382 -23.02 -31.73 9.80
N GLU A 383 -23.93 -30.77 9.98
CA GLU A 383 -25.31 -31.02 10.37
C GLU A 383 -26.23 -30.00 9.71
N GLN A 384 -27.28 -30.47 9.05
CA GLN A 384 -28.14 -29.64 8.18
C GLN A 384 -27.35 -28.87 7.10
N GLY A 385 -26.17 -29.36 6.71
CA GLY A 385 -25.26 -28.68 5.79
C GLY A 385 -24.59 -27.43 6.37
N MET A 386 -24.58 -27.23 7.70
CA MET A 386 -23.74 -26.25 8.39
C MET A 386 -22.45 -26.92 8.87
N LEU A 387 -21.33 -26.19 8.82
CA LEU A 387 -19.99 -26.68 9.16
C LEU A 387 -19.66 -26.42 10.64
N TYR A 388 -19.31 -27.48 11.36
CA TYR A 388 -18.93 -27.48 12.77
C TYR A 388 -17.56 -28.13 12.98
N ASN A 389 -16.97 -27.94 14.16
CA ASN A 389 -15.93 -28.86 14.65
C ASN A 389 -16.49 -30.28 14.90
N LYS A 390 -15.62 -31.28 15.07
CA LYS A 390 -16.03 -32.70 15.18
C LYS A 390 -16.98 -32.95 16.37
N GLU A 391 -16.80 -32.22 17.47
CA GLU A 391 -17.64 -32.32 18.67
C GLU A 391 -18.94 -31.50 18.62
N LYS A 392 -19.19 -30.73 17.54
CA LYS A 392 -20.32 -29.78 17.42
C LYS A 392 -20.44 -28.79 18.58
N THR A 393 -19.30 -28.35 19.10
CA THR A 393 -19.19 -27.33 20.15
C THR A 393 -18.92 -25.93 19.61
N GLU A 394 -18.53 -25.81 18.33
CA GLU A 394 -18.23 -24.55 17.65
C GLU A 394 -18.81 -24.61 16.24
N LEU A 395 -19.73 -23.69 15.92
CA LEU A 395 -20.21 -23.46 14.55
C LEU A 395 -19.19 -22.59 13.83
N LEU A 396 -18.68 -23.09 12.69
CA LEU A 396 -17.64 -22.45 11.90
C LEU A 396 -18.22 -21.70 10.70
N CYS A 397 -19.22 -22.28 10.03
CA CYS A 397 -19.91 -21.64 8.91
C CYS A 397 -21.34 -22.18 8.75
N CYS A 398 -22.31 -21.26 8.73
CA CYS A 398 -23.61 -21.42 8.12
C CYS A 398 -23.51 -20.91 6.67
N PRO A 399 -23.76 -21.74 5.66
CA PRO A 399 -23.71 -21.30 4.26
C PRO A 399 -24.67 -20.16 3.93
N ALA A 400 -24.21 -19.18 3.16
CA ALA A 400 -24.95 -17.94 2.88
C ALA A 400 -26.26 -18.17 2.08
N GLY A 401 -26.35 -19.23 1.28
CA GLY A 401 -27.55 -19.63 0.55
C GLY A 401 -28.64 -20.30 1.41
N LYS A 402 -28.49 -20.37 2.74
CA LYS A 402 -29.55 -20.85 3.64
C LYS A 402 -30.65 -19.82 3.85
N THR A 403 -31.88 -20.31 3.96
CA THR A 403 -33.10 -19.52 4.07
C THR A 403 -33.98 -19.95 5.24
N GLY A 404 -34.80 -19.03 5.76
CA GLY A 404 -35.78 -19.31 6.81
C GLY A 404 -35.20 -19.37 8.23
N GLU A 405 -35.87 -20.09 9.14
CA GLU A 405 -35.47 -20.18 10.55
C GLU A 405 -34.45 -21.32 10.76
N ILE A 406 -33.29 -20.98 11.34
CA ILE A 406 -32.18 -21.91 11.57
C ILE A 406 -32.12 -22.31 13.04
N SER A 407 -31.97 -23.61 13.32
CA SER A 407 -31.70 -24.13 14.67
C SER A 407 -30.29 -24.70 14.77
N LEU A 408 -29.48 -24.17 15.69
CA LEU A 408 -28.13 -24.68 15.93
C LEU A 408 -28.15 -25.97 16.75
N ALA A 409 -27.15 -26.82 16.59
CA ALA A 409 -26.99 -28.01 17.42
C ALA A 409 -26.86 -27.66 18.91
N GLY A 410 -27.62 -28.32 19.78
CA GLY A 410 -27.70 -27.98 21.22
C GLY A 410 -26.40 -28.13 22.03
N GLY A 411 -25.35 -28.72 21.46
CA GLY A 411 -24.01 -28.78 22.04
C GLY A 411 -23.13 -27.56 21.76
N VAL A 412 -23.57 -26.64 20.88
CA VAL A 412 -22.77 -25.48 20.46
C VAL A 412 -22.57 -24.51 21.62
N LYS A 413 -21.30 -24.23 21.89
CA LYS A 413 -20.81 -23.28 22.87
C LYS A 413 -20.32 -21.99 22.24
N LYS A 414 -20.09 -21.97 20.93
CA LYS A 414 -19.57 -20.80 20.22
C LYS A 414 -20.09 -20.70 18.80
N ILE A 415 -20.27 -19.48 18.36
CA ILE A 415 -20.42 -19.11 16.95
C ILE A 415 -19.16 -18.37 16.55
N ALA A 416 -18.45 -18.83 15.52
CA ALA A 416 -17.20 -18.24 15.06
C ALA A 416 -17.40 -16.85 14.40
N ASP A 417 -16.29 -16.16 14.15
CA ASP A 417 -16.28 -14.91 13.40
C ASP A 417 -16.86 -15.12 11.98
N ALA A 418 -17.72 -14.21 11.54
CA ALA A 418 -18.43 -14.24 10.26
C ALA A 418 -19.27 -15.51 9.98
N ALA A 419 -19.62 -16.32 10.99
CA ALA A 419 -20.21 -17.64 10.78
C ALA A 419 -21.55 -17.66 10.02
N PHE A 420 -22.41 -16.64 10.13
CA PHE A 420 -23.61 -16.43 9.31
C PHE A 420 -23.47 -15.19 8.40
N SER A 421 -22.24 -14.73 8.11
CA SER A 421 -22.07 -13.49 7.35
C SER A 421 -22.50 -13.67 5.89
N GLY A 422 -23.37 -12.77 5.43
CA GLY A 422 -23.99 -12.83 4.11
C GLY A 422 -25.17 -13.82 4.01
N CYS A 423 -25.64 -14.43 5.11
CA CYS A 423 -26.86 -15.26 5.15
C CYS A 423 -28.14 -14.40 4.97
N SER A 424 -28.27 -13.69 3.86
CA SER A 424 -29.34 -12.72 3.59
C SER A 424 -30.75 -13.32 3.60
N GLY A 425 -30.88 -14.64 3.43
CA GLY A 425 -32.15 -15.37 3.41
C GLY A 425 -32.67 -15.90 4.75
N ILE A 426 -31.89 -15.87 5.85
CA ILE A 426 -32.37 -16.38 7.14
C ILE A 426 -33.33 -15.39 7.79
N THR A 427 -34.42 -15.89 8.38
CA THR A 427 -35.45 -15.08 9.05
C THR A 427 -35.37 -15.12 10.57
N GLY A 428 -34.74 -16.15 11.13
CA GLY A 428 -34.55 -16.36 12.57
C GLY A 428 -33.41 -17.32 12.85
N ALA A 429 -32.79 -17.22 14.03
CA ALA A 429 -31.75 -18.15 14.49
C ALA A 429 -31.97 -18.55 15.96
N ALA A 430 -32.37 -19.79 16.19
CA ALA A 430 -32.61 -20.34 17.53
C ALA A 430 -31.28 -20.68 18.21
N LEU A 431 -30.77 -19.74 19.02
CA LEU A 431 -29.50 -19.88 19.72
C LEU A 431 -29.61 -20.83 20.93
N PRO A 432 -28.65 -21.75 21.12
CA PRO A 432 -28.75 -22.77 22.16
C PRO A 432 -28.38 -22.20 23.54
N GLN A 433 -29.08 -22.66 24.58
CA GLN A 433 -28.88 -22.21 25.97
C GLN A 433 -27.46 -22.47 26.53
N GLY A 434 -26.65 -23.29 25.85
CA GLY A 434 -25.25 -23.57 26.20
C GLY A 434 -24.20 -22.65 25.55
N LEU A 435 -24.62 -21.64 24.78
CA LEU A 435 -23.76 -20.72 24.02
C LEU A 435 -23.00 -19.76 24.94
N GLU A 436 -21.66 -19.75 24.86
CA GLU A 436 -20.76 -18.96 25.71
C GLU A 436 -20.26 -17.67 25.02
N THR A 437 -20.06 -17.69 23.69
CA THR A 437 -19.55 -16.54 22.91
C THR A 437 -20.08 -16.48 21.47
N ILE A 438 -20.24 -15.27 20.95
CA ILE A 438 -20.53 -15.00 19.52
C ILE A 438 -19.38 -14.17 18.93
N GLY A 439 -18.87 -14.56 17.77
CA GLY A 439 -17.79 -13.87 17.07
C GLY A 439 -18.14 -12.47 16.52
N GLY A 440 -17.12 -11.78 15.99
CA GLY A 440 -17.29 -10.55 15.21
C GLY A 440 -17.90 -10.86 13.84
N TYR A 441 -18.66 -9.92 13.28
CA TYR A 441 -19.39 -10.08 12.01
C TYR A 441 -20.33 -11.31 11.96
N ALA A 442 -20.62 -11.97 13.08
CA ALA A 442 -21.17 -13.33 13.08
C ALA A 442 -22.55 -13.48 12.42
N PHE A 443 -23.34 -12.42 12.34
CA PHE A 443 -24.59 -12.33 11.56
C PHE A 443 -24.56 -11.15 10.56
N SER A 444 -23.38 -10.60 10.25
CA SER A 444 -23.23 -9.42 9.39
C SER A 444 -23.79 -9.67 7.99
N GLY A 445 -24.79 -8.90 7.57
CA GLY A 445 -25.49 -9.05 6.29
C GLY A 445 -26.67 -10.03 6.30
N CYS A 446 -27.17 -10.47 7.48
CA CYS A 446 -28.42 -11.23 7.58
C CYS A 446 -29.64 -10.33 7.37
N SER A 447 -29.79 -9.75 6.17
CA SER A 447 -30.76 -8.70 5.85
C SER A 447 -32.23 -9.07 6.11
N SER A 448 -32.58 -10.36 6.07
CA SER A 448 -33.95 -10.85 6.34
C SER A 448 -34.19 -11.31 7.79
N LEU A 449 -33.17 -11.28 8.66
CA LEU A 449 -33.28 -11.74 10.05
C LEU A 449 -34.24 -10.83 10.82
N GLN A 450 -35.41 -11.34 11.22
CA GLN A 450 -36.48 -10.53 11.80
C GLN A 450 -36.31 -10.30 13.31
N GLY A 451 -35.75 -11.29 14.01
CA GLY A 451 -35.53 -11.23 15.45
C GLY A 451 -34.43 -12.18 15.93
N ILE A 452 -33.78 -11.81 17.03
CA ILE A 452 -32.74 -12.61 17.69
C ILE A 452 -32.87 -12.53 19.22
N THR A 453 -32.62 -13.65 19.91
CA THR A 453 -32.46 -13.69 21.38
C THR A 453 -31.09 -14.28 21.70
N VAL A 454 -30.23 -13.48 22.34
CA VAL A 454 -28.90 -13.87 22.82
C VAL A 454 -29.05 -14.37 24.27
N PRO A 455 -28.78 -15.65 24.56
CA PRO A 455 -29.08 -16.24 25.87
C PRO A 455 -28.13 -15.77 26.98
N GLU A 456 -28.57 -15.89 28.23
CA GLU A 456 -27.88 -15.44 29.47
C GLU A 456 -26.43 -15.92 29.60
N THR A 457 -26.15 -17.10 29.03
CA THR A 457 -24.84 -17.77 29.02
C THR A 457 -23.80 -17.09 28.13
N VAL A 458 -24.19 -16.21 27.22
CA VAL A 458 -23.25 -15.46 26.36
C VAL A 458 -22.59 -14.34 27.14
N ALA A 459 -21.29 -14.48 27.38
CA ALA A 459 -20.48 -13.51 28.13
C ALA A 459 -19.78 -12.47 27.22
N ALA A 460 -19.80 -12.68 25.90
CA ALA A 460 -19.25 -11.73 24.92
C ALA A 460 -19.86 -11.93 23.52
N ILE A 461 -20.07 -10.80 22.83
CA ILE A 461 -20.37 -10.68 21.40
C ILE A 461 -19.23 -9.89 20.73
N GLY A 462 -18.93 -10.15 19.45
CA GLY A 462 -17.91 -9.41 18.71
C GLY A 462 -18.43 -8.14 18.04
N SER A 463 -17.51 -7.27 17.58
CA SER A 463 -17.85 -6.08 16.78
C SER A 463 -18.59 -6.46 15.50
N ASN A 464 -19.41 -5.54 14.98
CA ASN A 464 -20.14 -5.72 13.71
C ASN A 464 -21.11 -6.93 13.71
N VAL A 465 -21.45 -7.51 14.88
CA VAL A 465 -22.14 -8.80 14.98
C VAL A 465 -23.46 -8.88 14.20
N PHE A 466 -24.29 -7.84 14.19
CA PHE A 466 -25.52 -7.74 13.41
C PHE A 466 -25.46 -6.58 12.37
N GLN A 467 -24.26 -6.21 11.91
CA GLN A 467 -24.12 -5.14 10.91
C GLN A 467 -24.90 -5.49 9.63
N GLY A 468 -25.66 -4.55 9.08
CA GLY A 468 -26.47 -4.74 7.88
C GLY A 468 -27.65 -5.69 8.03
N CYS A 469 -28.07 -6.05 9.25
CA CYS A 469 -29.31 -6.80 9.51
C CYS A 469 -30.54 -5.90 9.35
N SER A 470 -30.76 -5.39 8.13
CA SER A 470 -31.75 -4.36 7.82
C SER A 470 -33.18 -4.71 8.25
N GLY A 471 -33.57 -5.99 8.22
CA GLY A 471 -34.88 -6.49 8.64
C GLY A 471 -35.04 -6.80 10.13
N LEU A 472 -34.00 -6.59 10.95
CA LEU A 472 -34.00 -6.94 12.38
C LEU A 472 -34.88 -5.98 13.17
N GLY A 473 -36.13 -6.39 13.43
CA GLY A 473 -37.07 -5.64 14.25
C GLY A 473 -36.84 -5.78 15.76
N ARG A 474 -36.25 -6.90 16.21
CA ARG A 474 -36.21 -7.27 17.63
C ARG A 474 -34.90 -7.92 18.09
N ALA A 475 -34.23 -7.32 19.08
CA ALA A 475 -32.93 -7.76 19.62
C ALA A 475 -32.97 -8.02 21.15
N GLU A 476 -33.21 -9.28 21.51
CA GLU A 476 -33.17 -9.89 22.85
C GLU A 476 -31.79 -10.07 23.50
N LEU A 477 -31.06 -9.04 23.94
CA LEU A 477 -29.75 -9.25 24.61
C LEU A 477 -29.89 -9.62 26.10
N LYS A 478 -30.09 -10.91 26.39
CA LYS A 478 -30.16 -11.44 27.77
C LYS A 478 -28.80 -11.88 28.34
N GLY A 479 -27.76 -11.94 27.51
CA GLY A 479 -26.41 -12.39 27.86
C GLY A 479 -25.71 -11.57 28.93
N SER A 480 -24.79 -12.21 29.67
CA SER A 480 -23.97 -11.61 30.74
C SER A 480 -22.77 -10.79 30.23
N MET A 481 -22.94 -10.12 29.09
CA MET A 481 -21.90 -9.31 28.44
C MET A 481 -21.70 -7.96 29.13
N GLU A 482 -20.45 -7.47 29.13
CA GLU A 482 -20.07 -6.18 29.71
C GLU A 482 -20.10 -5.02 28.69
N GLU A 483 -20.22 -5.29 27.39
CA GLU A 483 -20.11 -4.31 26.31
C GLU A 483 -21.05 -4.65 25.14
N VAL A 484 -21.71 -3.63 24.55
CA VAL A 484 -22.22 -3.70 23.17
C VAL A 484 -21.14 -3.08 22.29
N PRO A 485 -20.42 -3.87 21.48
CA PRO A 485 -19.22 -3.40 20.79
C PRO A 485 -19.53 -2.51 19.59
N SER A 486 -18.50 -1.88 19.03
CA SER A 486 -18.65 -1.02 17.86
C SER A 486 -19.34 -1.69 16.67
N TYR A 487 -20.18 -0.91 15.97
CA TYR A 487 -21.00 -1.33 14.82
C TYR A 487 -21.93 -2.53 15.08
N ALA A 488 -22.20 -2.91 16.34
CA ALA A 488 -22.92 -4.15 16.66
C ALA A 488 -24.29 -4.29 15.97
N PHE A 489 -25.01 -3.18 15.79
CA PHE A 489 -26.29 -3.08 15.09
C PHE A 489 -26.27 -2.00 13.98
N ASP A 490 -25.09 -1.68 13.45
CA ASP A 490 -24.97 -0.74 12.33
C ASP A 490 -25.84 -1.17 11.14
N GLY A 491 -26.65 -0.29 10.59
CA GLY A 491 -27.56 -0.57 9.48
C GLY A 491 -28.80 -1.42 9.84
N CYS A 492 -29.09 -1.67 11.11
CA CYS A 492 -30.32 -2.34 11.57
C CYS A 492 -31.57 -1.44 11.45
N GLY A 493 -31.88 -1.01 10.23
CA GLY A 493 -32.88 0.03 9.94
C GLY A 493 -34.29 -0.26 10.51
N SER A 494 -34.69 -1.52 10.61
CA SER A 494 -36.01 -1.92 11.12
C SER A 494 -36.11 -2.04 12.66
N LEU A 495 -35.02 -1.88 13.42
CA LEU A 495 -34.98 -2.21 14.85
C LEU A 495 -35.89 -1.30 15.68
N THR A 496 -36.95 -1.87 16.26
CA THR A 496 -37.90 -1.17 17.14
C THR A 496 -37.82 -1.65 18.59
N GLU A 497 -37.58 -2.95 18.81
CA GLU A 497 -37.45 -3.55 20.14
C GLU A 497 -36.00 -3.97 20.43
N LEU A 498 -35.34 -3.27 21.35
CA LEU A 498 -34.01 -3.62 21.84
C LEU A 498 -34.05 -3.74 23.38
N VAL A 499 -33.68 -4.90 23.91
CA VAL A 499 -33.46 -5.08 25.35
C VAL A 499 -31.95 -5.21 25.58
N LEU A 500 -31.40 -4.37 26.44
CA LEU A 500 -30.00 -4.40 26.87
C LEU A 500 -29.86 -5.23 28.17
N PRO A 501 -28.71 -5.89 28.41
CA PRO A 501 -28.51 -6.71 29.59
C PRO A 501 -28.10 -5.88 30.81
N GLU A 502 -28.57 -6.23 32.00
CA GLU A 502 -28.26 -5.55 33.26
C GLU A 502 -26.76 -5.57 33.66
N THR A 503 -25.93 -6.34 32.96
CA THR A 503 -24.47 -6.39 33.15
C THR A 503 -23.70 -5.38 32.27
N LEU A 504 -24.37 -4.61 31.43
CA LEU A 504 -23.76 -3.76 30.41
C LEU A 504 -23.02 -2.56 31.02
N ASN A 505 -21.69 -2.54 30.92
CA ASN A 505 -20.85 -1.44 31.38
C ASN A 505 -20.68 -0.33 30.31
N SER A 506 -20.68 -0.67 29.02
CA SER A 506 -20.42 0.31 27.94
C SER A 506 -21.03 0.01 26.57
N ILE A 507 -21.28 1.06 25.79
CA ILE A 507 -21.75 1.03 24.40
C ILE A 507 -20.66 1.62 23.49
N GLY A 508 -20.22 0.85 22.49
CA GLY A 508 -19.12 1.21 21.59
C GLY A 508 -19.49 2.15 20.43
N MET A 509 -18.47 2.65 19.75
CA MET A 509 -18.60 3.61 18.64
C MET A 509 -19.50 3.05 17.52
N TYR A 510 -20.47 3.84 17.05
CA TYR A 510 -21.46 3.43 16.03
C TYR A 510 -22.30 2.18 16.38
N ALA A 511 -22.41 1.78 17.65
CA ALA A 511 -23.08 0.53 18.05
C ALA A 511 -24.52 0.35 17.52
N PHE A 512 -25.27 1.45 17.32
CA PHE A 512 -26.62 1.46 16.77
C PHE A 512 -26.74 2.38 15.55
N GLN A 513 -25.65 2.57 14.79
CA GLN A 513 -25.68 3.48 13.64
C GLN A 513 -26.76 3.08 12.64
N GLY A 514 -27.56 4.05 12.17
CA GLY A 514 -28.61 3.79 11.19
C GLY A 514 -29.77 2.93 11.68
N CYS A 515 -29.94 2.70 13.00
CA CYS A 515 -31.13 2.09 13.61
C CYS A 515 -32.36 3.02 13.49
N ALA A 516 -32.80 3.27 12.26
CA ALA A 516 -33.71 4.37 11.91
C ALA A 516 -35.09 4.24 12.56
N SER A 517 -35.59 3.02 12.78
CA SER A 517 -36.88 2.75 13.42
C SER A 517 -36.88 2.75 14.95
N LEU A 518 -35.73 2.84 15.61
CA LEU A 518 -35.66 2.80 17.09
C LEU A 518 -36.25 4.09 17.67
N THR A 519 -37.34 3.99 18.44
CA THR A 519 -38.08 5.17 18.95
C THR A 519 -37.68 5.58 20.36
N GLY A 520 -37.20 4.66 21.18
CA GLY A 520 -36.69 4.93 22.52
C GLY A 520 -35.68 3.86 22.98
N LEU A 521 -34.83 4.21 23.94
CA LEU A 521 -33.82 3.30 24.49
C LEU A 521 -33.73 3.41 26.02
N ALA A 522 -33.86 2.28 26.72
CA ALA A 522 -33.58 2.20 28.15
C ALA A 522 -32.14 1.72 28.38
N LEU A 523 -31.34 2.52 29.09
CA LEU A 523 -29.97 2.17 29.48
C LEU A 523 -29.96 1.52 30.86
N PRO A 524 -29.35 0.32 31.04
CA PRO A 524 -29.19 -0.30 32.34
C PRO A 524 -28.46 0.57 33.39
N ALA A 525 -28.71 0.29 34.67
CA ALA A 525 -28.06 0.98 35.79
C ALA A 525 -26.52 0.84 35.83
N SER A 526 -26.00 -0.17 35.14
CA SER A 526 -24.58 -0.52 35.00
C SER A 526 -23.83 0.28 33.93
N VAL A 527 -24.52 0.98 33.01
CA VAL A 527 -23.86 1.67 31.89
C VAL A 527 -23.07 2.87 32.40
N THR A 528 -21.76 2.90 32.11
CA THR A 528 -20.79 3.92 32.54
C THR A 528 -20.03 4.60 31.40
N GLY A 529 -20.15 4.09 30.16
CA GLY A 529 -19.53 4.69 28.97
C GLY A 529 -20.37 4.51 27.73
N ILE A 530 -20.43 5.55 26.88
CA ILE A 530 -20.99 5.52 25.53
C ILE A 530 -19.99 6.25 24.65
N ASP A 531 -19.49 5.55 23.63
CA ASP A 531 -18.53 6.10 22.67
C ASP A 531 -19.22 6.95 21.58
N GLY A 532 -18.43 7.76 20.86
CA GLY A 532 -18.93 8.70 19.86
C GLY A 532 -19.78 8.05 18.75
N MET A 533 -20.78 8.79 18.27
CA MET A 533 -21.72 8.38 17.21
C MET A 533 -22.46 7.06 17.45
N ALA A 534 -22.53 6.54 18.69
CA ALA A 534 -23.24 5.30 19.02
C ALA A 534 -24.72 5.29 18.57
N PHE A 535 -25.35 6.46 18.40
CA PHE A 535 -26.73 6.63 17.94
C PHE A 535 -26.85 7.48 16.66
N ASP A 536 -25.77 7.62 15.86
CA ASP A 536 -25.85 8.32 14.58
C ASP A 536 -26.87 7.64 13.65
N GLY A 537 -27.66 8.42 12.91
CA GLY A 537 -28.71 7.85 12.06
C GLY A 537 -29.85 7.12 12.79
N CYS A 538 -29.97 7.19 14.12
CA CYS A 538 -31.16 6.76 14.88
C CYS A 538 -32.35 7.72 14.65
N ARG A 539 -32.82 7.77 13.40
CA ARG A 539 -33.67 8.85 12.83
C ARG A 539 -35.00 9.10 13.54
N ASN A 540 -35.56 8.11 14.23
CA ASN A 540 -36.82 8.21 14.97
C ASN A 540 -36.65 8.19 16.51
N LEU A 541 -35.42 8.12 17.02
CA LEU A 541 -35.15 8.00 18.46
C LEU A 541 -35.51 9.31 19.17
N ALA A 542 -36.52 9.26 20.04
CA ALA A 542 -37.10 10.43 20.71
C ALA A 542 -36.72 10.53 22.19
N SER A 543 -36.37 9.42 22.86
CA SER A 543 -35.98 9.41 24.27
C SER A 543 -34.96 8.33 24.62
N ILE A 544 -34.00 8.69 25.47
CA ILE A 544 -33.09 7.77 26.15
C ILE A 544 -33.40 7.85 27.65
N THR A 545 -33.76 6.74 28.28
CA THR A 545 -34.10 6.67 29.71
C THR A 545 -33.01 5.97 30.51
N VAL A 546 -32.84 6.39 31.78
CA VAL A 546 -31.79 5.92 32.68
C VAL A 546 -32.38 5.76 34.11
N PRO A 547 -32.20 4.61 34.78
CA PRO A 547 -32.63 4.40 36.18
C PRO A 547 -31.95 5.37 37.17
N GLU A 548 -32.63 5.70 38.27
CA GLU A 548 -32.12 6.62 39.30
C GLU A 548 -30.81 6.13 39.93
N GLU A 549 -30.62 4.82 40.01
CA GLU A 549 -29.45 4.14 40.55
C GLU A 549 -28.22 4.15 39.62
N ASN A 550 -28.34 4.56 38.35
CA ASN A 550 -27.17 4.65 37.46
C ASN A 550 -26.16 5.68 38.02
N GLY A 551 -24.89 5.27 38.13
CA GLY A 551 -23.85 6.08 38.77
C GLY A 551 -23.08 7.04 37.86
N ALA A 552 -23.33 7.04 36.54
CA ALA A 552 -22.56 7.78 35.54
C ALA A 552 -23.40 8.73 34.68
N PHE A 553 -24.67 8.40 34.45
CA PHE A 553 -25.59 9.18 33.63
C PHE A 553 -26.92 9.49 34.34
N ALA A 554 -27.62 10.50 33.83
CA ALA A 554 -29.00 10.81 34.16
C ALA A 554 -29.79 11.06 32.86
N SER A 555 -31.11 10.84 32.92
CA SER A 555 -32.03 11.27 31.86
C SER A 555 -32.94 12.37 32.39
N VAL A 556 -33.09 13.46 31.63
CA VAL A 556 -34.07 14.52 31.88
C VAL A 556 -34.85 14.74 30.60
N ASP A 557 -36.17 14.57 30.66
CA ASP A 557 -37.10 14.64 29.52
C ASP A 557 -36.68 13.80 28.29
N GLY A 558 -35.97 12.70 28.51
CA GLY A 558 -35.46 11.80 27.47
C GLY A 558 -34.11 12.20 26.87
N VAL A 559 -33.49 13.29 27.31
CA VAL A 559 -32.12 13.70 26.95
C VAL A 559 -31.12 13.15 27.96
N LEU A 560 -29.98 12.67 27.47
CA LEU A 560 -28.94 12.03 28.27
C LEU A 560 -27.89 13.03 28.75
N TYR A 561 -27.63 13.04 30.06
CA TYR A 561 -26.64 13.89 30.74
C TYR A 561 -25.67 13.05 31.57
N SER A 562 -24.54 13.63 32.00
CA SER A 562 -23.73 13.07 33.09
C SER A 562 -24.52 13.04 34.42
N LYS A 563 -24.11 12.20 35.38
CA LYS A 563 -24.85 12.03 36.64
C LYS A 563 -24.93 13.30 37.51
N ASP A 564 -23.97 14.21 37.34
CA ASP A 564 -23.90 15.52 37.97
C ASP A 564 -24.55 16.65 37.14
N GLY A 565 -25.03 16.35 35.93
CA GLY A 565 -25.70 17.30 35.04
C GLY A 565 -24.79 18.30 34.33
N THR A 566 -23.46 18.18 34.46
CA THR A 566 -22.53 19.16 33.87
C THR A 566 -22.31 18.95 32.37
N ASP A 567 -22.48 17.71 31.87
CA ASP A 567 -22.31 17.38 30.46
C ASP A 567 -23.66 16.97 29.85
N LEU A 568 -24.07 17.61 28.76
CA LEU A 568 -25.09 17.06 27.86
C LEU A 568 -24.41 16.06 26.92
N VAL A 569 -24.80 14.79 27.02
CA VAL A 569 -24.13 13.66 26.36
C VAL A 569 -24.80 13.32 25.03
N CYS A 570 -26.14 13.27 24.99
CA CYS A 570 -26.91 13.03 23.77
C CYS A 570 -28.35 13.51 23.91
N CYS A 571 -28.75 14.45 23.05
CA CYS A 571 -30.13 14.73 22.72
C CYS A 571 -30.57 13.82 21.55
N PRO A 572 -31.62 13.00 21.71
CA PRO A 572 -32.06 12.10 20.65
C PRO A 572 -32.44 12.84 19.34
N PRO A 573 -32.12 12.32 18.14
CA PRO A 573 -32.38 13.01 16.87
C PRO A 573 -33.86 13.40 16.65
N ASN A 574 -34.79 12.61 17.17
CA ASN A 574 -36.23 12.84 17.10
C ASN A 574 -36.83 13.26 18.46
N HIS A 575 -36.02 13.78 19.39
CA HIS A 575 -36.52 14.42 20.61
C HIS A 575 -37.55 15.51 20.24
N PRO A 576 -38.69 15.64 20.93
CA PRO A 576 -39.74 16.60 20.54
C PRO A 576 -39.34 18.07 20.70
N GLY A 577 -38.29 18.38 21.45
CA GLY A 577 -38.03 19.72 21.97
C GLY A 577 -38.99 20.11 23.10
N GLY A 578 -38.96 21.39 23.48
CA GLY A 578 -40.01 22.04 24.26
C GLY A 578 -41.04 22.74 23.37
N ASP A 579 -41.75 23.73 23.92
CA ASP A 579 -42.79 24.48 23.20
C ASP A 579 -42.27 25.05 21.86
N GLN A 580 -43.02 24.80 20.78
CA GLN A 580 -42.68 25.19 19.40
C GLN A 580 -41.30 24.74 18.91
N GLY A 581 -40.70 23.71 19.52
CA GLY A 581 -39.35 23.23 19.16
C GLY A 581 -38.21 24.06 19.78
N VAL A 582 -38.47 24.86 20.81
CA VAL A 582 -37.43 25.49 21.62
C VAL A 582 -36.82 24.45 22.57
N PHE A 583 -35.49 24.31 22.56
CA PHE A 583 -34.75 23.47 23.50
C PHE A 583 -33.81 24.34 24.35
N THR A 584 -34.19 24.54 25.61
CA THR A 584 -33.40 25.27 26.60
C THR A 584 -32.45 24.29 27.32
N ILE A 585 -31.14 24.44 27.11
CA ILE A 585 -30.12 23.63 27.79
C ILE A 585 -30.06 24.07 29.27
N PRO A 586 -30.17 23.16 30.26
CA PRO A 586 -30.26 23.53 31.67
C PRO A 586 -29.05 24.31 32.21
N GLU A 587 -29.31 25.33 33.04
CA GLU A 587 -28.25 25.99 33.84
C GLU A 587 -27.56 24.99 34.77
N GLY A 588 -26.23 24.98 34.72
CA GLY A 588 -25.39 23.94 35.34
C GLY A 588 -24.66 23.08 34.30
N VAL A 589 -25.18 22.96 33.07
CA VAL A 589 -24.45 22.32 31.96
C VAL A 589 -23.26 23.19 31.59
N THR A 590 -22.04 22.67 31.78
CA THR A 590 -20.77 23.30 31.40
C THR A 590 -20.25 22.85 30.04
N THR A 591 -20.70 21.67 29.59
CA THR A 591 -20.15 20.94 28.44
C THR A 591 -21.27 20.45 27.52
N LEU A 592 -21.19 20.73 26.22
CA LEU A 592 -21.85 19.89 25.21
C LEU A 592 -20.83 18.88 24.69
N ARG A 593 -21.13 17.58 24.78
CA ARG A 593 -20.23 16.56 24.26
C ARG A 593 -20.27 16.46 22.74
N LYS A 594 -19.26 15.81 22.17
CA LYS A 594 -19.17 15.59 20.72
C LYS A 594 -20.40 14.83 20.23
N HIS A 595 -21.04 15.35 19.18
CA HIS A 595 -22.31 14.82 18.64
C HIS A 595 -23.56 14.98 19.52
N ALA A 596 -23.53 15.81 20.57
CA ALA A 596 -24.64 15.90 21.53
C ALA A 596 -26.01 16.31 20.94
N PHE A 597 -26.07 16.94 19.75
CA PHE A 597 -27.30 17.21 19.00
C PHE A 597 -27.24 16.69 17.54
N GLN A 598 -26.34 15.77 17.21
CA GLN A 598 -26.12 15.33 15.82
C GLN A 598 -27.43 14.85 15.17
N GLY A 599 -27.80 15.47 14.05
CA GLY A 599 -28.98 15.10 13.29
C GLY A 599 -30.33 15.47 13.91
N SER A 600 -30.40 16.34 14.93
CA SER A 600 -31.66 16.75 15.59
C SER A 600 -32.67 17.38 14.61
N ARG A 601 -33.93 16.92 14.69
CA ARG A 601 -34.96 17.13 13.64
C ARG A 601 -36.14 18.01 14.04
N ASN A 602 -36.42 18.16 15.32
CA ASN A 602 -37.57 18.92 15.82
C ASN A 602 -37.15 20.19 16.59
N ILE A 603 -35.87 20.30 16.96
CA ILE A 603 -35.32 21.47 17.63
C ILE A 603 -35.14 22.59 16.60
N ARG A 604 -35.97 23.63 16.72
CA ARG A 604 -35.93 24.86 15.93
C ARG A 604 -35.09 25.94 16.60
N LYS A 605 -35.01 25.93 17.93
CA LYS A 605 -34.19 26.88 18.70
C LYS A 605 -33.38 26.15 19.76
N ALA A 606 -32.10 26.49 19.87
CA ALA A 606 -31.24 26.04 20.96
C ALA A 606 -30.87 27.23 21.85
N GLU A 607 -31.18 27.15 23.15
CA GLU A 607 -30.84 28.19 24.14
C GLU A 607 -29.71 27.70 25.05
N LEU A 608 -28.61 28.44 25.09
CA LEU A 608 -27.34 28.06 25.69
C LEU A 608 -27.13 28.82 27.02
N PRO A 609 -26.94 28.12 28.16
CA PRO A 609 -26.93 28.72 29.50
C PRO A 609 -25.68 29.55 29.80
N GLN A 610 -25.70 30.32 30.89
CA GLN A 610 -24.54 31.04 31.41
C GLN A 610 -23.38 30.10 31.76
N SER A 611 -23.69 28.91 32.27
CA SER A 611 -22.71 27.89 32.66
C SER A 611 -21.91 27.27 31.50
N LEU A 612 -22.43 27.32 30.26
CA LEU A 612 -21.84 26.60 29.13
C LEU A 612 -20.50 27.21 28.71
N SER A 613 -19.41 26.44 28.81
CA SER A 613 -18.05 26.91 28.55
C SER A 613 -17.28 26.08 27.52
N VAL A 614 -17.71 24.84 27.27
CA VAL A 614 -17.06 23.91 26.34
C VAL A 614 -18.11 23.28 25.41
N MET A 615 -17.77 23.15 24.13
CA MET A 615 -18.36 22.12 23.27
C MET A 615 -17.21 21.26 22.74
N GLU A 616 -17.28 19.95 22.93
CA GLU A 616 -16.24 19.03 22.46
C GLU A 616 -16.35 18.86 20.95
N ASN A 617 -15.31 19.26 20.19
CA ASN A 617 -15.33 19.26 18.71
C ASN A 617 -16.58 19.99 18.17
N PHE A 618 -16.61 21.32 18.36
CA PHE A 618 -17.67 22.26 17.96
C PHE A 618 -18.39 21.90 16.65
N GLU A 619 -17.62 21.55 15.62
CA GLU A 619 -18.05 21.12 14.29
C GLU A 619 -19.10 19.99 14.26
N ASP A 620 -19.03 19.09 15.22
CA ASP A 620 -19.76 17.83 15.24
C ASP A 620 -20.98 17.86 16.17
N VAL A 621 -21.07 18.87 17.05
CA VAL A 621 -22.12 18.95 18.09
C VAL A 621 -23.51 19.20 17.50
N PHE A 622 -23.61 20.09 16.51
CA PHE A 622 -24.86 20.43 15.80
C PHE A 622 -24.85 20.01 14.31
N SER A 623 -23.91 19.14 13.91
CA SER A 623 -23.85 18.62 12.53
C SER A 623 -25.17 17.96 12.12
N TYR A 624 -25.65 18.27 10.91
CA TYR A 624 -26.93 17.79 10.35
C TYR A 624 -28.22 18.20 11.11
N CYS A 625 -28.19 19.25 11.94
CA CYS A 625 -29.41 19.81 12.57
C CYS A 625 -30.29 20.59 11.58
N THR A 626 -30.84 19.90 10.56
CA THR A 626 -31.51 20.49 9.38
C THR A 626 -32.71 21.38 9.69
N SER A 627 -33.27 21.29 10.91
CA SER A 627 -34.46 22.04 11.35
C SER A 627 -34.16 23.23 12.28
N LEU A 628 -32.89 23.47 12.63
CA LEU A 628 -32.51 24.51 13.59
C LEU A 628 -32.51 25.89 12.93
N GLU A 629 -33.30 26.83 13.44
CA GLU A 629 -33.52 28.18 12.88
C GLU A 629 -32.71 29.27 13.60
N GLU A 630 -32.53 29.13 14.93
CA GLU A 630 -31.73 30.07 15.72
C GLU A 630 -31.05 29.49 16.97
N PHE A 631 -29.91 30.07 17.33
CA PHE A 631 -29.27 29.97 18.63
C PHE A 631 -29.54 31.22 19.47
N ALA A 632 -29.82 31.04 20.75
CA ALA A 632 -29.77 32.10 21.76
C ALA A 632 -28.72 31.77 22.82
N VAL A 633 -27.84 32.71 23.16
CA VAL A 633 -26.84 32.57 24.24
C VAL A 633 -27.23 33.47 25.41
N ALA A 634 -27.32 32.90 26.62
CA ALA A 634 -27.70 33.63 27.82
C ALA A 634 -26.76 34.81 28.13
N GLU A 635 -27.33 35.93 28.59
CA GLU A 635 -26.55 37.08 29.03
C GLU A 635 -25.59 36.67 30.15
N GLY A 636 -24.29 36.97 29.99
CA GLY A 636 -23.25 36.58 30.93
C GLY A 636 -22.45 35.32 30.56
N ASN A 637 -22.86 34.51 29.57
CA ASN A 637 -22.04 33.39 29.08
C ASN A 637 -20.62 33.87 28.69
N ALA A 638 -19.58 33.15 29.10
CA ALA A 638 -18.19 33.59 28.94
C ALA A 638 -17.50 33.14 27.63
N ALA A 639 -18.02 32.11 26.95
CA ALA A 639 -17.34 31.44 25.83
C ALA A 639 -17.98 31.73 24.46
N PHE A 640 -19.29 31.99 24.43
CA PHE A 640 -20.07 32.12 23.19
C PHE A 640 -20.84 33.44 23.10
N ALA A 641 -21.31 33.74 21.89
CA ALA A 641 -22.27 34.81 21.63
C ALA A 641 -23.20 34.40 20.48
N SER A 642 -24.48 34.74 20.58
CA SER A 642 -25.44 34.68 19.47
C SER A 642 -25.64 36.07 18.88
N GLU A 643 -25.71 36.18 17.55
CA GLU A 643 -26.17 37.39 16.86
C GLU A 643 -27.06 37.01 15.68
N ASN A 644 -28.22 37.65 15.57
CA ASN A 644 -29.26 37.36 14.57
C ASN A 644 -29.67 35.87 14.50
N GLY A 645 -29.48 35.12 15.59
CA GLY A 645 -29.72 33.67 15.68
C GLY A 645 -28.56 32.78 15.22
N VAL A 646 -27.41 33.32 14.83
CA VAL A 646 -26.20 32.56 14.44
C VAL A 646 -25.25 32.45 15.64
N LEU A 647 -24.55 31.33 15.79
CA LEU A 647 -23.62 31.08 16.89
C LEU A 647 -22.18 31.45 16.54
N TYR A 648 -21.56 32.24 17.43
CA TYR A 648 -20.18 32.70 17.35
C TYR A 648 -19.42 32.41 18.64
N ASP A 649 -18.09 32.50 18.58
CA ASP A 649 -17.29 32.62 19.79
C ASP A 649 -17.49 33.99 20.47
N LYS A 650 -17.06 34.13 21.73
CA LYS A 650 -17.37 35.34 22.53
C LYS A 650 -16.92 36.65 21.89
N GLY A 651 -15.83 36.60 21.11
CA GLY A 651 -15.27 37.75 20.39
C GLY A 651 -15.88 38.01 19.01
N LYS A 652 -16.76 37.12 18.51
CA LYS A 652 -17.31 37.14 17.14
C LYS A 652 -16.23 37.17 16.06
N THR A 653 -15.08 36.56 16.31
CA THR A 653 -14.01 36.42 15.31
C THR A 653 -14.16 35.13 14.50
N ARG A 654 -14.90 34.15 15.04
CA ARG A 654 -15.22 32.90 14.34
C ARG A 654 -16.71 32.62 14.41
N LEU A 655 -17.29 32.30 13.26
CA LEU A 655 -18.59 31.65 13.18
C LEU A 655 -18.42 30.18 13.59
N VAL A 656 -19.19 29.75 14.60
CA VAL A 656 -19.05 28.44 15.24
C VAL A 656 -20.06 27.45 14.65
N CYS A 657 -21.30 27.88 14.43
CA CYS A 657 -22.32 27.06 13.78
C CYS A 657 -23.40 27.95 13.12
N TRP A 658 -23.72 27.65 11.86
CA TRP A 658 -24.91 28.13 11.18
C TRP A 658 -26.11 27.22 11.49
N PRO A 659 -27.27 27.74 11.93
CA PRO A 659 -28.44 26.92 12.18
C PRO A 659 -28.95 26.27 10.88
N GLY A 660 -29.16 24.95 10.87
CA GLY A 660 -29.37 24.17 9.65
C GLY A 660 -30.57 24.58 8.79
N ALA A 661 -31.65 25.14 9.37
CA ALA A 661 -32.82 25.65 8.65
C ALA A 661 -32.76 27.16 8.32
N LYS A 662 -31.75 27.88 8.80
CA LYS A 662 -31.73 29.35 8.69
C LYS A 662 -31.35 29.81 7.28
N PRO A 663 -32.15 30.67 6.61
CA PRO A 663 -31.75 31.27 5.35
C PRO A 663 -30.62 32.30 5.55
N ALA A 664 -29.73 32.43 4.56
CA ALA A 664 -28.66 33.45 4.57
C ALA A 664 -29.20 34.89 4.45
N GLU A 665 -30.42 35.05 3.91
CA GLU A 665 -31.06 36.35 3.70
C GLU A 665 -31.24 37.11 5.03
N GLY A 666 -30.71 38.34 5.09
CA GLY A 666 -30.79 39.22 6.26
C GLY A 666 -29.82 38.89 7.40
N ALA A 667 -29.14 37.74 7.39
CA ALA A 667 -28.21 37.32 8.44
C ALA A 667 -26.75 37.66 8.06
N ALA A 668 -26.40 38.94 8.12
CA ALA A 668 -25.06 39.42 7.82
C ALA A 668 -23.98 38.86 8.79
N LEU A 669 -22.83 38.47 8.25
CA LEU A 669 -21.65 38.09 9.04
C LEU A 669 -20.97 39.35 9.60
N PRO A 670 -20.59 39.39 10.90
CA PRO A 670 -19.85 40.51 11.48
C PRO A 670 -18.54 40.81 10.74
N GLU A 671 -18.15 42.10 10.68
CA GLU A 671 -16.88 42.56 10.07
C GLU A 671 -15.63 41.91 10.69
N THR A 672 -15.75 41.33 11.89
CA THR A 672 -14.70 40.62 12.63
C THR A 672 -14.47 39.17 12.18
N VAL A 673 -15.33 38.61 11.31
CA VAL A 673 -15.22 37.22 10.82
C VAL A 673 -14.47 37.19 9.49
N ASP A 674 -13.16 36.94 9.53
CA ASP A 674 -12.32 36.80 8.33
C ASP A 674 -12.29 35.38 7.74
N THR A 675 -12.89 34.41 8.41
CA THR A 675 -12.76 32.98 8.10
C THR A 675 -14.07 32.24 8.35
N ILE A 676 -14.56 31.53 7.33
CA ILE A 676 -15.61 30.51 7.53
C ILE A 676 -14.93 29.26 8.07
N TRP A 677 -15.25 28.87 9.31
CA TRP A 677 -14.56 27.79 10.01
C TRP A 677 -14.90 26.40 9.44
N PHE A 678 -14.13 25.39 9.85
CA PHE A 678 -14.35 23.98 9.51
C PHE A 678 -15.81 23.56 9.83
N ALA A 679 -16.47 22.92 8.87
CA ALA A 679 -17.86 22.44 8.97
C ALA A 679 -18.93 23.45 9.42
N ALA A 680 -18.66 24.77 9.32
CA ALA A 680 -19.51 25.83 9.87
C ALA A 680 -20.99 25.81 9.43
N PHE A 681 -21.27 25.32 8.22
CA PHE A 681 -22.60 25.16 7.62
C PHE A 681 -22.96 23.68 7.37
N LYS A 682 -22.19 22.70 7.87
CA LYS A 682 -22.26 21.31 7.43
C LYS A 682 -23.66 20.69 7.59
N GLY A 683 -24.22 20.20 6.49
CA GLY A 683 -25.57 19.64 6.42
C GLY A 683 -26.69 20.68 6.53
N SER A 684 -26.43 21.95 6.23
CA SER A 684 -27.43 23.02 6.23
C SER A 684 -28.28 23.05 4.95
N SER A 685 -29.52 23.51 5.10
CA SER A 685 -30.53 23.71 4.06
C SER A 685 -30.47 25.10 3.41
N ILE A 686 -29.36 25.85 3.54
CA ILE A 686 -29.20 27.17 2.89
C ILE A 686 -29.40 27.06 1.37
N GLY A 687 -30.27 27.91 0.80
CA GLY A 687 -30.54 27.93 -0.65
C GLY A 687 -29.46 28.63 -1.48
N SER A 688 -28.92 29.72 -0.95
CA SER A 688 -27.81 30.48 -1.53
C SER A 688 -27.01 31.19 -0.42
N ILE A 689 -25.79 31.63 -0.73
CA ILE A 689 -24.99 32.47 0.17
C ILE A 689 -24.14 33.46 -0.62
N ALA A 690 -24.00 34.69 -0.11
CA ALA A 690 -23.02 35.66 -0.59
C ALA A 690 -22.01 35.96 0.53
N LEU A 691 -20.75 35.60 0.32
CA LEU A 691 -19.69 35.87 1.29
C LEU A 691 -19.23 37.32 1.17
N PRO A 692 -19.13 38.09 2.27
CA PRO A 692 -18.67 39.47 2.23
C PRO A 692 -17.14 39.55 2.04
N GLY A 693 -16.65 40.60 1.39
CA GLY A 693 -15.25 40.74 0.96
C GLY A 693 -14.19 40.88 2.07
N HIS A 694 -14.58 40.84 3.35
CA HIS A 694 -13.64 40.69 4.47
C HIS A 694 -13.32 39.23 4.81
N VAL A 695 -14.07 38.26 4.26
CA VAL A 695 -13.79 36.82 4.38
C VAL A 695 -12.63 36.42 3.46
N LYS A 696 -11.55 35.96 4.06
CA LYS A 696 -10.29 35.53 3.43
C LYS A 696 -10.19 34.04 3.19
N SER A 697 -10.87 33.21 3.98
CA SER A 697 -10.77 31.75 3.81
C SER A 697 -12.07 31.00 4.09
N ILE A 698 -12.27 29.91 3.34
CA ILE A 698 -13.29 28.89 3.60
C ILE A 698 -12.57 27.64 4.09
N GLY A 699 -12.86 27.21 5.32
CA GLY A 699 -12.25 26.03 5.95
C GLY A 699 -12.65 24.71 5.29
N PRO A 700 -11.93 23.60 5.61
CA PRO A 700 -12.30 22.28 5.11
C PRO A 700 -13.71 21.88 5.57
N ASN A 701 -14.45 21.16 4.73
CA ASN A 701 -15.85 20.75 4.96
C ASN A 701 -16.84 21.90 5.28
N ALA A 702 -16.48 23.19 5.12
CA ALA A 702 -17.27 24.32 5.63
C ALA A 702 -18.75 24.31 5.22
N PHE A 703 -19.04 23.95 3.97
CA PHE A 703 -20.37 23.79 3.37
C PHE A 703 -20.67 22.32 2.99
N ALA A 704 -19.95 21.35 3.58
CA ALA A 704 -20.15 19.95 3.24
C ALA A 704 -21.61 19.50 3.49
N ASP A 705 -22.11 18.63 2.61
CA ASP A 705 -23.49 18.11 2.61
C ASP A 705 -24.60 19.18 2.55
N CYS A 706 -24.29 20.42 2.14
CA CYS A 706 -25.30 21.47 1.92
C CYS A 706 -26.07 21.21 0.62
N ALA A 707 -26.90 20.17 0.59
CA ALA A 707 -27.64 19.74 -0.60
C ALA A 707 -28.61 20.80 -1.16
N GLY A 708 -29.07 21.74 -0.31
CA GLY A 708 -29.91 22.86 -0.72
C GLY A 708 -29.16 24.02 -1.40
N LEU A 709 -27.82 24.07 -1.31
CA LEU A 709 -27.03 25.21 -1.75
C LEU A 709 -26.92 25.26 -3.28
N THR A 710 -27.66 26.16 -3.91
CA THR A 710 -27.75 26.31 -5.38
C THR A 710 -26.77 27.34 -5.97
N GLU A 711 -26.40 28.35 -5.19
CA GLU A 711 -25.54 29.48 -5.58
C GLU A 711 -24.65 29.90 -4.41
N ALA A 712 -23.35 30.07 -4.66
CA ALA A 712 -22.38 30.59 -3.70
C ALA A 712 -21.56 31.73 -4.32
N VAL A 713 -21.82 32.97 -3.91
CA VAL A 713 -21.11 34.16 -4.41
C VAL A 713 -19.85 34.38 -3.57
N LEU A 714 -18.69 34.23 -4.21
CA LEU A 714 -17.37 34.41 -3.61
C LEU A 714 -16.85 35.83 -3.89
N ALA A 715 -16.68 36.66 -2.85
CA ALA A 715 -16.24 38.04 -3.01
C ALA A 715 -14.72 38.20 -3.16
N GLN A 716 -14.33 39.35 -3.73
CA GLN A 716 -12.95 39.84 -3.72
C GLN A 716 -12.43 39.95 -2.28
N GLY A 717 -11.27 39.37 -2.02
CA GLY A 717 -10.68 39.26 -0.68
C GLY A 717 -10.51 37.81 -0.23
N LEU A 718 -11.26 36.87 -0.81
CA LEU A 718 -11.09 35.43 -0.57
C LEU A 718 -9.76 34.94 -1.15
N GLU A 719 -8.89 34.43 -0.29
CA GLU A 719 -7.54 33.94 -0.59
C GLU A 719 -7.49 32.41 -0.78
N THR A 720 -8.32 31.64 -0.05
CA THR A 720 -8.31 30.15 -0.07
C THR A 720 -9.68 29.47 0.11
N ILE A 721 -9.82 28.28 -0.49
CA ILE A 721 -10.91 27.31 -0.27
C ILE A 721 -10.30 25.98 0.21
N GLY A 722 -10.83 25.41 1.30
CA GLY A 722 -10.33 24.17 1.92
C GLY A 722 -10.69 22.87 1.21
N GLU A 723 -10.11 21.78 1.70
CA GLU A 723 -10.40 20.39 1.27
C GLU A 723 -11.88 20.02 1.58
N TYR A 724 -12.57 19.37 0.65
CA TYR A 724 -14.00 19.04 0.76
C TYR A 724 -14.93 20.23 1.09
N ALA A 725 -14.51 21.49 0.87
CA ALA A 725 -15.23 22.67 1.37
C ALA A 725 -16.71 22.77 0.96
N PHE A 726 -17.07 22.33 -0.26
CA PHE A 726 -18.43 22.23 -0.78
C PHE A 726 -18.80 20.76 -1.12
N SER A 727 -18.12 19.79 -0.52
CA SER A 727 -18.34 18.37 -0.82
C SER A 727 -19.79 17.97 -0.55
N GLY A 728 -20.47 17.35 -1.51
CA GLY A 728 -21.88 16.97 -1.37
C GLY A 728 -22.89 18.12 -1.51
N CYS A 729 -22.48 19.30 -2.00
CA CYS A 729 -23.41 20.37 -2.43
C CYS A 729 -24.12 19.98 -3.73
N THR A 730 -24.99 18.97 -3.67
CA THR A 730 -25.69 18.38 -4.84
C THR A 730 -26.61 19.35 -5.56
N GLY A 731 -27.04 20.45 -4.92
CA GLY A 731 -27.82 21.53 -5.54
C GLY A 731 -26.99 22.58 -6.29
N LEU A 732 -25.67 22.67 -6.07
CA LEU A 732 -24.85 23.79 -6.55
C LEU A 732 -24.73 23.73 -8.08
N THR A 733 -25.17 24.78 -8.77
CA THR A 733 -25.30 24.77 -10.24
C THR A 733 -24.09 25.37 -10.97
N GLY A 734 -23.46 26.39 -10.37
CA GLY A 734 -22.26 27.04 -10.87
C GLY A 734 -21.51 27.76 -9.75
N ILE A 735 -20.21 28.00 -9.93
CA ILE A 735 -19.41 28.82 -9.02
C ILE A 735 -18.33 29.61 -9.78
N THR A 736 -18.08 30.85 -9.34
CA THR A 736 -17.04 31.73 -9.89
C THR A 736 -15.95 31.97 -8.86
N LEU A 737 -14.70 31.70 -9.22
CA LEU A 737 -13.51 31.86 -8.40
C LEU A 737 -12.93 33.29 -8.58
N PRO A 738 -12.81 34.10 -7.51
CA PRO A 738 -12.39 35.50 -7.64
C PRO A 738 -10.90 35.66 -7.94
N GLN A 739 -10.49 36.82 -8.48
CA GLN A 739 -9.09 37.18 -8.77
C GLN A 739 -8.15 37.00 -7.56
N SER A 740 -8.65 37.21 -6.34
CA SER A 740 -7.87 37.05 -5.10
C SER A 740 -7.58 35.60 -4.72
N LEU A 741 -8.27 34.61 -5.32
CA LEU A 741 -8.17 33.22 -4.89
C LEU A 741 -6.86 32.56 -5.35
N THR A 742 -6.08 32.09 -4.38
CA THR A 742 -4.74 31.51 -4.59
C THR A 742 -4.68 29.99 -4.43
N LEU A 743 -5.67 29.39 -3.76
CA LEU A 743 -5.73 27.95 -3.51
C LEU A 743 -7.16 27.43 -3.42
N VAL A 744 -7.44 26.38 -4.17
CA VAL A 744 -8.58 25.46 -4.00
C VAL A 744 -8.01 24.13 -3.49
N GLY A 745 -8.55 23.62 -2.38
CA GLY A 745 -8.14 22.34 -1.80
C GLY A 745 -8.57 21.12 -2.64
N PRO A 746 -7.95 19.95 -2.43
CA PRO A 746 -8.39 18.70 -3.06
C PRO A 746 -9.87 18.42 -2.77
N GLU A 747 -10.56 17.82 -3.73
CA GLU A 747 -11.95 17.35 -3.61
C GLU A 747 -12.95 18.42 -3.11
N ALA A 748 -12.62 19.72 -3.23
CA ALA A 748 -13.41 20.82 -2.69
C ALA A 748 -14.86 20.89 -3.24
N PHE A 749 -15.10 20.29 -4.41
CA PHE A 749 -16.41 20.21 -5.09
C PHE A 749 -16.86 18.77 -5.38
N ARG A 750 -16.28 17.76 -4.69
CA ARG A 750 -16.66 16.36 -4.86
C ARG A 750 -18.14 16.13 -4.50
N GLY A 751 -18.87 15.31 -5.25
CA GLY A 751 -20.30 15.10 -5.05
C GLY A 751 -21.19 16.29 -5.41
N CYS A 752 -20.65 17.36 -6.02
CA CYS A 752 -21.46 18.49 -6.53
C CYS A 752 -22.16 18.11 -7.85
N THR A 753 -23.03 17.09 -7.78
CA THR A 753 -23.60 16.42 -8.97
C THR A 753 -24.45 17.31 -9.88
N SER A 754 -24.83 18.53 -9.48
CA SER A 754 -25.50 19.52 -10.35
C SER A 754 -24.60 20.63 -10.89
N LEU A 755 -23.32 20.68 -10.50
CA LEU A 755 -22.38 21.73 -10.88
C LEU A 755 -22.07 21.60 -12.38
N ALA A 756 -22.61 22.49 -13.20
CA ALA A 756 -22.51 22.43 -14.66
C ALA A 756 -21.40 23.34 -15.24
N GLY A 757 -20.82 24.18 -14.38
CA GLY A 757 -19.69 25.06 -14.72
C GLY A 757 -18.95 25.53 -13.47
N ILE A 758 -17.62 25.53 -13.56
CA ILE A 758 -16.72 26.25 -12.65
C ILE A 758 -15.94 27.26 -13.47
N ASP A 759 -16.01 28.52 -13.07
CA ASP A 759 -15.37 29.63 -13.79
C ASP A 759 -14.36 30.38 -12.92
N ALA A 760 -13.32 30.93 -13.53
CA ALA A 760 -12.33 31.76 -12.86
C ALA A 760 -12.35 33.16 -13.46
N GLU A 761 -12.38 34.19 -12.60
CA GLU A 761 -12.42 35.58 -13.07
C GLU A 761 -11.20 35.93 -13.93
N ALA A 762 -11.45 36.70 -15.00
CA ALA A 762 -10.40 37.19 -15.88
C ALA A 762 -9.36 38.00 -15.09
N GLY A 763 -8.14 37.47 -14.99
CA GLY A 763 -7.04 38.05 -14.22
C GLY A 763 -6.65 37.29 -12.95
N ASN A 764 -7.34 36.20 -12.57
CA ASN A 764 -6.85 35.31 -11.52
C ASN A 764 -5.45 34.75 -11.91
N PRO A 765 -4.45 34.79 -11.00
CA PRO A 765 -3.07 34.45 -11.33
C PRO A 765 -2.74 32.95 -11.24
N GLN A 766 -3.63 32.09 -10.73
CA GLN A 766 -3.40 30.65 -10.54
C GLN A 766 -4.37 29.76 -11.34
N TYR A 767 -5.57 30.29 -11.63
CA TYR A 767 -6.68 29.56 -12.24
C TYR A 767 -7.19 30.26 -13.49
N ALA A 768 -7.63 29.48 -14.47
CA ALA A 768 -8.36 29.96 -15.62
C ALA A 768 -9.45 28.95 -15.98
N SER A 769 -10.61 29.40 -16.47
CA SER A 769 -11.62 28.50 -17.00
C SER A 769 -11.72 28.54 -18.53
N GLU A 770 -12.32 27.50 -19.08
CA GLU A 770 -12.80 27.42 -20.45
C GLU A 770 -13.98 26.43 -20.49
N GLN A 771 -15.06 26.74 -21.20
CA GLN A 771 -16.27 25.89 -21.29
C GLN A 771 -16.88 25.50 -19.91
N GLY A 772 -16.61 26.27 -18.84
CA GLY A 772 -17.02 25.95 -17.46
C GLY A 772 -16.21 24.82 -16.81
N VAL A 773 -14.97 24.59 -17.26
CA VAL A 773 -14.02 23.60 -16.71
C VAL A 773 -12.77 24.34 -16.22
N LEU A 774 -12.24 23.91 -15.07
CA LEU A 774 -11.11 24.56 -14.42
C LEU A 774 -9.77 24.06 -14.96
N TYR A 775 -8.91 25.01 -15.33
CA TYR A 775 -7.52 24.81 -15.70
C TYR A 775 -6.61 25.62 -14.77
N ASN A 776 -5.31 25.32 -14.80
CA ASN A 776 -4.28 26.22 -14.26
C ASN A 776 -4.18 27.53 -15.08
N GLY A 777 -3.55 28.56 -14.51
CA GLY A 777 -3.54 29.92 -15.07
C GLY A 777 -2.89 30.09 -16.46
N ASP A 778 -2.06 29.14 -16.92
CA ASP A 778 -1.51 29.12 -18.29
C ASP A 778 -2.25 28.13 -19.23
N LYS A 779 -3.34 27.52 -18.75
CA LYS A 779 -4.18 26.52 -19.42
C LYS A 779 -3.43 25.28 -19.93
N THR A 780 -2.26 24.96 -19.37
CA THR A 780 -1.47 23.76 -19.71
C THR A 780 -1.96 22.49 -18.99
N GLU A 781 -2.76 22.60 -17.94
CA GLU A 781 -3.22 21.48 -17.11
C GLU A 781 -4.71 21.65 -16.75
N LEU A 782 -5.52 20.65 -17.09
CA LEU A 782 -6.95 20.57 -16.74
C LEU A 782 -7.07 20.00 -15.32
N LEU A 783 -7.57 20.83 -14.40
CA LEU A 783 -7.61 20.55 -12.96
C LEU A 783 -8.93 19.92 -12.51
N LEU A 784 -10.08 20.42 -12.99
CA LEU A 784 -11.41 19.91 -12.59
C LEU A 784 -12.47 20.18 -13.65
N CYS A 785 -13.06 19.10 -14.18
CA CYS A 785 -14.36 19.08 -14.84
C CYS A 785 -15.45 18.78 -13.79
N PRO A 786 -16.47 19.63 -13.64
CA PRO A 786 -17.57 19.37 -12.71
C PRO A 786 -18.41 18.12 -13.01
N GLU A 787 -18.87 17.40 -11.98
CA GLU A 787 -19.73 16.21 -12.10
C GLU A 787 -21.07 16.47 -12.81
N GLY A 788 -21.63 17.67 -12.65
CA GLY A 788 -22.85 18.10 -13.34
C GLY A 788 -22.66 18.44 -14.83
N LYS A 789 -21.41 18.43 -15.33
CA LYS A 789 -21.11 18.73 -16.74
C LYS A 789 -21.75 17.69 -17.66
N SER A 790 -22.43 18.16 -18.70
CA SER A 790 -23.13 17.33 -19.68
C SER A 790 -22.90 17.78 -21.11
N GLY A 791 -23.24 16.92 -22.07
CA GLY A 791 -23.04 17.16 -23.50
C GLY A 791 -21.65 16.75 -24.00
N GLU A 792 -21.10 17.53 -24.94
CA GLU A 792 -19.77 17.31 -25.52
C GLU A 792 -18.78 18.35 -24.95
N LEU A 793 -17.62 17.90 -24.45
CA LEU A 793 -16.54 18.76 -23.98
C LEU A 793 -15.29 18.60 -24.86
N GLY A 794 -14.66 19.70 -25.24
CA GLY A 794 -13.35 19.71 -25.90
C GLY A 794 -12.26 20.17 -24.94
N VAL A 795 -11.30 19.29 -24.61
CA VAL A 795 -10.10 19.70 -23.87
C VAL A 795 -9.29 20.66 -24.74
N LEU A 796 -8.78 21.74 -24.14
CA LEU A 796 -8.04 22.78 -24.85
C LEU A 796 -6.80 22.25 -25.58
N GLY A 797 -6.62 22.65 -26.85
CA GLY A 797 -5.47 22.28 -27.69
C GLY A 797 -4.11 22.87 -27.26
N GLN A 798 -4.05 23.53 -26.11
CA GLN A 798 -2.80 23.93 -25.42
C GLN A 798 -2.56 23.17 -24.11
N ALA A 799 -3.55 22.40 -23.63
CA ALA A 799 -3.39 21.56 -22.46
C ALA A 799 -2.51 20.37 -22.79
N VAL A 800 -1.53 20.10 -21.92
CA VAL A 800 -0.59 18.97 -22.00
C VAL A 800 -0.82 17.92 -20.91
N ARG A 801 -1.62 18.25 -19.86
CA ARG A 801 -2.01 17.31 -18.81
C ARG A 801 -3.49 17.40 -18.43
N ILE A 802 -4.04 16.25 -18.02
CA ILE A 802 -5.25 16.11 -17.21
C ILE A 802 -4.83 15.54 -15.83
N SER A 803 -5.23 16.20 -14.73
CA SER A 803 -4.80 15.87 -13.35
C SER A 803 -5.59 14.72 -12.70
N PHE A 804 -5.13 14.25 -11.54
CA PHE A 804 -5.86 13.31 -10.66
C PHE A 804 -7.27 13.84 -10.32
N SER A 805 -8.26 12.96 -10.26
CA SER A 805 -9.70 13.28 -10.07
C SER A 805 -10.31 14.30 -11.05
N ALA A 806 -9.61 14.74 -12.10
CA ALA A 806 -10.06 15.87 -12.92
C ALA A 806 -11.35 15.62 -13.73
N PHE A 807 -11.81 14.37 -13.82
CA PHE A 807 -13.13 13.96 -14.34
C PHE A 807 -13.83 12.98 -13.37
N GLN A 808 -13.56 13.07 -12.05
CA GLN A 808 -14.24 12.22 -11.08
C GLN A 808 -15.76 12.39 -11.18
N GLY A 809 -16.50 11.28 -11.17
CA GLY A 809 -17.97 11.27 -11.15
C GLY A 809 -18.65 11.87 -12.39
N CYS A 810 -17.93 12.14 -13.49
CA CYS A 810 -18.44 12.84 -14.69
C CYS A 810 -19.41 12.01 -15.56
N GLY A 811 -20.27 11.19 -14.95
CA GLY A 811 -21.22 10.30 -15.64
C GLY A 811 -22.35 10.98 -16.43
N LYS A 812 -22.47 12.32 -16.35
CA LYS A 812 -23.39 13.13 -17.16
C LYS A 812 -22.79 13.61 -18.49
N LEU A 813 -21.47 13.52 -18.67
CA LEU A 813 -20.79 13.90 -19.90
C LEU A 813 -21.07 12.84 -20.99
N ALA A 814 -21.46 13.27 -22.18
CA ALA A 814 -21.79 12.35 -23.28
C ALA A 814 -20.58 12.08 -24.17
N LYS A 815 -19.77 13.11 -24.46
CA LYS A 815 -18.50 12.96 -25.19
C LYS A 815 -17.39 13.82 -24.60
N LEU A 816 -16.17 13.29 -24.66
CA LEU A 816 -14.94 14.00 -24.34
C LEU A 816 -13.98 13.94 -25.53
N GLN A 817 -13.67 15.09 -26.14
CA GLN A 817 -12.63 15.19 -27.16
C GLN A 817 -11.29 15.58 -26.52
N VAL A 818 -10.29 14.71 -26.65
CA VAL A 818 -8.92 14.95 -26.18
C VAL A 818 -8.01 15.24 -27.39
N PRO A 819 -7.35 16.41 -27.46
CA PRO A 819 -6.49 16.81 -28.58
C PRO A 819 -5.08 16.20 -28.48
N GLU A 820 -4.34 16.21 -29.60
CA GLU A 820 -2.95 15.71 -29.67
C GLU A 820 -1.95 16.44 -28.76
N SER A 821 -2.33 17.57 -28.17
CA SER A 821 -1.49 18.30 -27.21
C SER A 821 -1.40 17.62 -25.85
N VAL A 822 -2.39 16.80 -25.45
CA VAL A 822 -2.41 16.14 -24.14
C VAL A 822 -1.46 14.95 -24.14
N LEU A 823 -0.34 15.10 -23.43
CA LEU A 823 0.72 14.10 -23.35
C LEU A 823 0.67 13.25 -22.06
N PHE A 824 -0.20 13.61 -21.11
CA PHE A 824 -0.26 12.96 -19.80
C PHE A 824 -1.68 13.00 -19.22
N ILE A 825 -2.16 11.87 -18.70
CA ILE A 825 -3.38 11.78 -17.89
C ILE A 825 -2.99 11.05 -16.62
N GLU A 826 -3.25 11.68 -15.48
CA GLU A 826 -2.91 11.10 -14.18
C GLU A 826 -3.84 9.91 -13.84
N ASN A 827 -3.33 9.00 -13.00
CA ASN A 827 -4.11 7.83 -12.59
C ASN A 827 -5.39 8.27 -11.89
N ALA A 828 -6.49 7.54 -12.09
CA ALA A 828 -7.81 7.89 -11.55
C ALA A 828 -8.35 9.28 -11.97
N ALA A 829 -7.84 9.90 -13.04
CA ALA A 829 -8.45 11.10 -13.62
C ALA A 829 -9.93 10.87 -14.02
N PHE A 830 -10.26 9.66 -14.49
CA PHE A 830 -11.61 9.23 -14.87
C PHE A 830 -12.25 8.29 -13.82
N SER A 831 -11.96 8.49 -12.52
CA SER A 831 -12.61 7.75 -11.45
C SER A 831 -14.13 7.95 -11.46
N GLU A 832 -14.90 6.89 -11.17
CA GLU A 832 -16.36 6.97 -11.05
C GLU A 832 -17.08 7.51 -12.32
N CYS A 833 -16.41 7.49 -13.49
CA CYS A 833 -17.00 7.85 -14.79
C CYS A 833 -17.96 6.77 -15.32
N SER A 834 -18.89 7.17 -16.20
CA SER A 834 -19.78 6.25 -16.90
C SER A 834 -19.09 5.54 -18.08
N PRO A 835 -19.26 4.21 -18.26
CA PRO A 835 -18.82 3.49 -19.46
C PRO A 835 -19.43 4.03 -20.77
N GLU A 836 -20.58 4.72 -20.68
CA GLU A 836 -21.26 5.33 -21.83
C GLU A 836 -20.57 6.60 -22.36
N LEU A 837 -19.64 7.21 -21.61
CA LEU A 837 -18.92 8.41 -22.04
C LEU A 837 -18.01 8.08 -23.25
N ALA A 838 -18.34 8.65 -24.41
CA ALA A 838 -17.56 8.44 -25.62
C ALA A 838 -16.29 9.33 -25.63
N LEU A 839 -15.13 8.69 -25.53
CA LEU A 839 -13.83 9.32 -25.64
C LEU A 839 -13.44 9.40 -27.13
N ARG A 840 -13.26 10.62 -27.65
CA ARG A 840 -12.84 10.87 -29.02
C ARG A 840 -11.43 11.44 -29.06
N VAL A 841 -10.54 10.80 -29.81
CA VAL A 841 -9.13 11.21 -29.92
C VAL A 841 -8.64 11.31 -31.36
N SER A 842 -7.76 12.29 -31.59
CA SER A 842 -7.29 12.65 -32.93
C SER A 842 -6.18 11.75 -33.49
N LYS A 843 -5.48 10.98 -32.65
CA LYS A 843 -4.54 9.90 -33.06
C LYS A 843 -4.50 8.76 -32.04
N ALA A 844 -4.17 7.56 -32.54
CA ALA A 844 -4.16 6.30 -31.80
C ALA A 844 -2.91 6.10 -30.92
N SER A 845 -2.88 6.70 -29.73
CA SER A 845 -2.06 6.22 -28.60
C SER A 845 -2.55 6.78 -27.26
N TYR A 846 -2.26 6.06 -26.16
CA TYR A 846 -2.50 6.44 -24.77
C TYR A 846 -3.97 6.50 -24.32
N ALA A 847 -4.83 7.21 -25.06
CA ALA A 847 -6.23 7.40 -24.70
C ALA A 847 -7.12 6.18 -25.01
N GLU A 848 -6.85 5.46 -26.11
CA GLU A 848 -7.54 4.21 -26.43
C GLU A 848 -7.38 3.18 -25.31
N ASP A 849 -6.22 3.19 -24.66
CA ASP A 849 -5.85 2.30 -23.56
C ASP A 849 -6.54 2.70 -22.25
N TYR A 850 -6.76 4.00 -22.03
CA TYR A 850 -7.57 4.50 -20.91
C TYR A 850 -9.04 4.15 -21.12
N ALA A 851 -9.58 4.29 -22.34
CA ALA A 851 -10.94 3.87 -22.67
C ALA A 851 -11.15 2.37 -22.45
N LYS A 852 -10.23 1.52 -22.96
CA LYS A 852 -10.28 0.06 -22.71
C LYS A 852 -10.22 -0.28 -21.23
N TYR A 853 -9.33 0.36 -20.46
CA TYR A 853 -9.16 0.11 -19.02
C TYR A 853 -10.40 0.50 -18.19
N TYR A 854 -11.06 1.61 -18.51
CA TYR A 854 -12.29 2.07 -17.85
C TYR A 854 -13.59 1.65 -18.58
N GLN A 855 -13.51 0.71 -19.53
CA GLN A 855 -14.63 0.20 -20.34
C GLN A 855 -15.45 1.28 -21.09
N MET A 856 -14.82 2.42 -21.40
CA MET A 856 -15.45 3.57 -22.06
C MET A 856 -15.57 3.37 -23.58
N LYS A 857 -16.59 3.97 -24.19
CA LYS A 857 -16.75 3.99 -25.66
C LYS A 857 -15.65 4.83 -26.32
N LEU A 858 -15.13 4.38 -27.46
CA LEU A 858 -13.99 4.99 -28.15
C LEU A 858 -14.35 5.35 -29.60
N GLU A 859 -14.20 6.62 -29.98
CA GLU A 859 -14.35 7.11 -31.35
C GLU A 859 -12.96 7.50 -31.93
N VAL A 860 -12.40 6.66 -32.80
CA VAL A 860 -11.12 6.92 -33.50
C VAL A 860 -11.40 7.41 -34.93
N SER A 861 -10.77 8.52 -35.34
CA SER A 861 -10.96 9.07 -36.69
C SER A 861 -9.67 9.11 -37.52
N GLY A 862 -9.50 8.11 -38.40
CA GLY A 862 -8.53 8.14 -39.51
C GLY A 862 -7.70 6.87 -39.67
N GLY A 863 -7.76 6.25 -40.86
CA GLY A 863 -6.72 5.33 -41.35
C GLY A 863 -5.59 6.09 -42.06
N HIS A 864 -4.48 5.42 -42.36
CA HIS A 864 -3.37 5.99 -43.14
C HIS A 864 -3.09 5.17 -44.41
N ASP A 865 -2.63 5.84 -45.47
CA ASP A 865 -2.39 5.23 -46.79
C ASP A 865 -0.89 4.92 -47.05
N SER A 866 0.00 5.04 -46.06
CA SER A 866 1.45 4.86 -46.26
C SER A 866 2.17 4.32 -45.01
N HIS A 867 2.82 3.17 -45.16
CA HIS A 867 3.63 2.54 -44.11
C HIS A 867 5.05 3.11 -44.12
N ASP A 868 5.38 3.97 -43.16
CA ASP A 868 6.76 4.44 -42.91
C ASP A 868 7.47 3.47 -41.94
N ASN A 869 8.35 2.61 -42.47
CA ASN A 869 8.93 1.50 -41.74
C ASN A 869 10.30 1.86 -41.13
N ARG A 870 10.40 1.85 -39.78
CA ARG A 870 11.69 1.88 -39.08
C ARG A 870 12.29 0.48 -39.02
N GLU A 871 13.54 0.34 -39.45
CA GLU A 871 14.34 -0.87 -39.24
C GLU A 871 14.82 -0.92 -37.77
N LEU A 872 14.65 -2.05 -37.08
CA LEU A 872 15.09 -2.21 -35.69
C LEU A 872 16.45 -2.91 -35.57
N LEU A 873 16.52 -4.17 -36.00
CA LEU A 873 17.70 -5.03 -35.88
C LEU A 873 17.71 -6.11 -36.98
N ALA A 874 18.87 -6.72 -37.16
CA ALA A 874 19.02 -7.97 -37.91
C ALA A 874 19.42 -9.12 -36.95
N GLU A 875 18.51 -10.04 -36.67
CA GLU A 875 18.76 -11.22 -35.85
C GLU A 875 19.65 -12.22 -36.60
N GLY A 876 20.76 -12.62 -35.98
CA GLY A 876 21.51 -13.82 -36.37
C GLY A 876 22.49 -13.71 -37.55
N VAL A 877 22.64 -12.55 -38.18
CA VAL A 877 23.59 -12.38 -39.31
C VAL A 877 25.04 -12.65 -38.86
N THR A 878 25.72 -13.56 -39.55
CA THR A 878 27.16 -13.84 -39.37
C THR A 878 27.91 -13.79 -40.71
N CYS A 879 29.23 -14.04 -40.73
CA CYS A 879 29.99 -14.19 -41.97
C CYS A 879 29.53 -15.38 -42.84
N THR A 880 28.90 -16.38 -42.24
CA THR A 880 28.57 -17.68 -42.88
C THR A 880 27.09 -18.03 -42.87
N THR A 881 26.27 -17.33 -42.09
CA THR A 881 24.82 -17.56 -41.96
C THR A 881 24.06 -16.25 -42.13
N GLY A 882 22.94 -16.32 -42.87
CA GLY A 882 21.98 -15.22 -42.97
C GLY A 882 21.18 -15.05 -41.68
N GLY A 883 20.41 -13.97 -41.62
CA GLY A 883 19.59 -13.60 -40.47
C GLY A 883 18.18 -13.12 -40.85
N LYS A 884 17.38 -12.72 -39.87
CA LYS A 884 16.12 -12.01 -40.08
C LYS A 884 16.32 -10.52 -39.90
N LYS A 885 15.91 -9.68 -40.86
CA LYS A 885 15.83 -8.22 -40.71
C LYS A 885 14.41 -7.86 -40.28
N VAL A 886 14.27 -7.14 -39.16
CA VAL A 886 12.94 -6.78 -38.60
C VAL A 886 12.68 -5.29 -38.82
N SER A 887 11.63 -4.99 -39.58
CA SER A 887 11.20 -3.63 -39.93
C SER A 887 9.75 -3.42 -39.49
N ILE A 888 9.46 -2.29 -38.83
CA ILE A 888 8.17 -2.03 -38.19
C ILE A 888 7.62 -0.67 -38.63
N CYS A 889 6.37 -0.65 -39.09
CA CYS A 889 5.67 0.59 -39.45
C CYS A 889 5.50 1.48 -38.22
N ALA A 890 6.10 2.67 -38.23
CA ALA A 890 6.03 3.62 -37.12
C ALA A 890 4.60 4.13 -36.83
N ALA A 891 3.71 4.04 -37.83
CA ALA A 891 2.35 4.58 -37.79
C ALA A 891 1.23 3.54 -37.53
N CYS A 892 1.41 2.25 -37.85
CA CYS A 892 0.44 1.18 -37.51
C CYS A 892 1.03 -0.02 -36.75
N GLY A 893 2.35 -0.10 -36.57
CA GLY A 893 2.99 -1.18 -35.81
C GLY A 893 3.08 -2.54 -36.49
N GLN A 894 2.67 -2.67 -37.77
CA GLN A 894 2.89 -3.91 -38.52
C GLN A 894 4.38 -4.25 -38.57
N VAL A 895 4.71 -5.50 -38.25
CA VAL A 895 6.05 -6.08 -38.30
C VAL A 895 6.23 -6.80 -39.63
N THR A 896 7.36 -6.55 -40.29
CA THR A 896 7.80 -7.25 -41.50
C THR A 896 9.17 -7.87 -41.27
N GLU A 897 9.31 -9.14 -41.61
CA GLU A 897 10.57 -9.89 -41.53
C GLU A 897 11.11 -10.19 -42.93
N GLU A 898 12.35 -9.78 -43.22
CA GLU A 898 13.06 -10.14 -44.46
C GLU A 898 14.28 -11.04 -44.17
N THR A 899 14.62 -11.94 -45.08
CA THR A 899 15.84 -12.77 -44.97
C THR A 899 17.10 -12.00 -45.38
N ALA A 900 17.85 -11.53 -44.38
CA ALA A 900 19.16 -10.93 -44.58
C ALA A 900 20.21 -11.98 -44.98
N GLN A 901 20.99 -11.73 -46.02
CA GLN A 901 22.07 -12.63 -46.45
C GLN A 901 23.28 -12.60 -45.49
N PRO A 902 24.15 -13.64 -45.50
CA PRO A 902 25.38 -13.64 -44.71
C PRO A 902 26.26 -12.43 -45.05
N ALA A 903 26.92 -11.84 -44.05
CA ALA A 903 27.77 -10.66 -44.24
C ALA A 903 29.07 -10.95 -45.00
N GLY A 904 29.42 -12.23 -45.23
CA GLY A 904 30.66 -12.66 -45.85
C GLY A 904 31.90 -12.40 -44.98
N HIS A 905 33.08 -12.68 -45.53
CA HIS A 905 34.36 -12.35 -44.92
C HIS A 905 34.94 -11.09 -45.56
N THR A 906 35.14 -10.03 -44.77
CA THR A 906 35.79 -8.79 -45.21
C THR A 906 37.26 -8.83 -44.81
N GLU A 907 38.13 -9.11 -45.79
CA GLU A 907 39.59 -9.24 -45.58
C GLU A 907 40.24 -7.89 -45.22
N VAL A 908 41.07 -7.89 -44.17
CA VAL A 908 41.95 -6.79 -43.77
C VAL A 908 43.39 -7.31 -43.72
N THR A 909 44.31 -6.54 -44.29
CA THR A 909 45.70 -6.93 -44.52
C THR A 909 46.58 -6.61 -43.31
N ASP A 910 47.35 -7.59 -42.83
CA ASP A 910 48.33 -7.44 -41.75
C ASP A 910 49.71 -7.08 -42.34
N PRO A 911 50.18 -5.83 -42.23
CA PRO A 911 51.33 -5.34 -43.00
C PRO A 911 52.66 -6.01 -42.66
N ALA A 912 53.54 -6.11 -43.65
CA ALA A 912 54.88 -6.66 -43.51
C ALA A 912 55.83 -5.78 -42.67
N VAL A 913 56.77 -6.42 -41.99
CA VAL A 913 57.83 -5.82 -41.16
C VAL A 913 59.19 -6.34 -41.66
N PRO A 914 59.97 -5.60 -42.46
CA PRO A 914 61.25 -6.10 -42.98
C PRO A 914 62.31 -6.28 -41.88
N GLY A 915 63.05 -7.39 -41.94
CA GLY A 915 64.13 -7.69 -40.98
C GLY A 915 65.43 -6.90 -41.21
N THR A 916 66.25 -6.78 -40.16
CA THR A 916 67.50 -6.00 -40.15
C THR A 916 68.63 -6.80 -39.51
N CYS A 917 69.89 -6.44 -39.73
CA CYS A 917 71.10 -7.24 -39.42
C CYS A 917 71.28 -7.78 -37.98
N MET A 918 70.38 -7.49 -37.02
CA MET A 918 70.33 -8.14 -35.70
C MET A 918 68.91 -8.57 -35.23
N LYS A 919 67.85 -8.44 -36.04
CA LYS A 919 66.50 -8.99 -35.76
C LYS A 919 65.73 -9.42 -37.01
N GLN A 920 65.07 -10.58 -36.91
CA GLN A 920 64.08 -11.05 -37.87
C GLN A 920 62.89 -10.09 -38.00
N GLY A 921 62.28 -10.06 -39.18
CA GLY A 921 61.03 -9.35 -39.46
C GLY A 921 60.12 -10.12 -40.42
N LYS A 922 58.80 -9.94 -40.27
CA LYS A 922 57.73 -10.76 -40.87
C LYS A 922 57.24 -10.29 -42.26
N THR A 923 56.77 -11.23 -43.07
CA THR A 923 55.99 -10.97 -44.29
C THR A 923 54.58 -10.48 -43.96
N GLU A 924 53.85 -10.04 -44.99
CA GLU A 924 52.44 -9.66 -44.92
C GLU A 924 51.51 -10.87 -44.62
N GLY A 925 50.35 -10.60 -44.02
CA GLY A 925 49.28 -11.55 -43.70
C GLY A 925 47.90 -10.93 -43.90
N ALA A 926 46.83 -11.59 -43.46
CA ALA A 926 45.48 -11.05 -43.48
C ALA A 926 44.50 -11.80 -42.55
N HIS A 927 43.45 -11.13 -42.11
CA HIS A 927 42.35 -11.69 -41.30
C HIS A 927 40.99 -11.03 -41.66
N CYS A 928 39.88 -11.66 -41.27
CA CYS A 928 38.54 -11.10 -41.43
C CYS A 928 38.25 -10.05 -40.36
N SER A 929 37.86 -8.84 -40.74
CA SER A 929 37.51 -7.76 -39.79
C SER A 929 36.21 -8.00 -39.02
N VAL A 930 35.31 -8.84 -39.54
CA VAL A 930 33.98 -9.08 -38.95
C VAL A 930 34.00 -10.24 -37.93
N CYS A 931 34.85 -11.25 -38.12
CA CYS A 931 34.92 -12.44 -37.25
C CYS A 931 36.32 -12.81 -36.72
N GLY A 932 37.38 -12.07 -37.07
CA GLY A 932 38.74 -12.30 -36.60
C GLY A 932 39.45 -13.54 -37.16
N GLN A 933 38.81 -14.33 -38.02
CA GLN A 933 39.41 -15.52 -38.63
C GLN A 933 40.63 -15.14 -39.50
N VAL A 934 41.77 -15.79 -39.25
CA VAL A 934 43.01 -15.58 -40.03
C VAL A 934 42.84 -16.17 -41.42
N LEU A 935 43.08 -15.35 -42.44
CA LEU A 935 42.95 -15.70 -43.86
C LEU A 935 44.33 -15.99 -44.50
N LYS A 936 45.41 -15.36 -43.99
CA LYS A 936 46.78 -15.50 -44.51
C LYS A 936 47.83 -15.23 -43.42
N ALA A 937 48.81 -16.13 -43.24
CA ALA A 937 49.77 -16.09 -42.12
C ALA A 937 51.20 -15.64 -42.52
N GLN A 938 51.89 -14.96 -41.58
CA GLN A 938 53.19 -14.30 -41.78
C GLN A 938 54.44 -15.19 -41.49
N ARG A 939 55.62 -14.88 -42.08
CA ARG A 939 56.93 -15.61 -41.96
C ARG A 939 58.16 -14.68 -41.97
N ASP A 940 59.36 -15.09 -41.52
CA ASP A 940 60.48 -14.16 -41.18
C ASP A 940 61.65 -13.98 -42.21
N THR A 941 62.35 -12.83 -42.19
CA THR A 941 63.44 -12.36 -43.13
C THR A 941 64.51 -11.41 -42.49
N PHE A 942 65.54 -10.93 -43.26
CA PHE A 942 66.71 -10.12 -42.81
C PHE A 942 67.37 -9.21 -43.91
N GLY A 943 68.09 -8.11 -43.55
CA GLY A 943 68.77 -7.17 -44.49
C GLY A 943 69.83 -6.18 -43.91
N SER A 944 70.50 -5.35 -44.76
CA SER A 944 71.76 -4.59 -44.44
C SER A 944 71.72 -3.01 -44.49
N HIS A 945 72.80 -2.33 -44.95
CA HIS A 945 73.35 -1.12 -44.31
C HIS A 945 73.47 0.18 -45.16
N LYS A 946 73.12 1.37 -44.61
CA LYS A 946 73.15 2.70 -45.30
C LYS A 946 73.08 3.90 -44.32
N SER A 947 73.87 4.98 -44.50
CA SER A 947 74.08 6.10 -43.54
C SER A 947 72.89 7.04 -43.28
N VAL A 948 72.82 7.68 -42.09
CA VAL A 948 71.60 8.36 -41.56
C VAL A 948 71.91 9.68 -40.82
N ARG A 949 70.95 10.63 -40.84
CA ARG A 949 70.92 11.83 -39.97
C ARG A 949 69.98 11.57 -38.78
N GLU A 950 70.40 11.98 -37.59
CA GLU A 950 69.70 11.72 -36.33
C GLU A 950 68.92 12.98 -35.90
N PRO A 951 67.57 13.02 -36.03
CA PRO A 951 66.77 14.21 -35.77
C PRO A 951 66.76 14.59 -34.28
N SER A 952 66.49 15.86 -33.99
CA SER A 952 66.50 16.35 -32.60
C SER A 952 65.37 15.76 -31.75
N VAL A 953 65.74 15.04 -30.68
CA VAL A 953 64.81 14.41 -29.75
C VAL A 953 64.49 15.37 -28.60
N GLN A 954 63.19 15.63 -28.36
CA GLN A 954 62.75 16.40 -27.19
C GLN A 954 62.95 15.60 -25.89
N ALA A 955 63.31 16.29 -24.81
CA ALA A 955 63.56 15.67 -23.51
C ALA A 955 62.27 15.08 -22.90
N SER A 956 62.38 13.88 -22.32
CA SER A 956 61.28 13.21 -21.61
C SER A 956 61.37 13.44 -20.10
N CYS A 957 60.55 12.74 -19.30
CA CYS A 957 60.65 12.81 -17.83
C CYS A 957 61.93 12.12 -17.30
N THR A 958 62.39 11.07 -17.97
CA THR A 958 63.56 10.25 -17.59
C THR A 958 64.79 10.53 -18.46
N GLU A 959 64.62 10.85 -19.74
CA GLU A 959 65.72 10.91 -20.71
C GLU A 959 66.03 12.34 -21.17
N PRO A 960 67.31 12.77 -21.13
CA PRO A 960 67.75 14.05 -21.68
C PRO A 960 67.59 14.13 -23.20
N GLY A 961 67.00 15.23 -23.70
CA GLY A 961 66.86 15.49 -25.13
C GLY A 961 68.19 15.86 -25.80
N LYS A 962 68.26 15.77 -27.13
CA LYS A 962 69.46 16.10 -27.90
C LYS A 962 69.13 16.91 -29.16
N SER A 963 70.07 17.79 -29.52
CA SER A 963 70.09 18.44 -30.84
C SER A 963 70.45 17.44 -31.95
N MET A 964 70.28 17.83 -33.21
CA MET A 964 70.49 16.95 -34.37
C MET A 964 71.96 16.46 -34.49
N GLY A 965 72.14 15.16 -34.73
CA GLY A 965 73.44 14.51 -34.97
C GLY A 965 73.50 13.87 -36.37
N VAL A 966 74.70 13.40 -36.78
CA VAL A 966 74.86 12.64 -38.04
C VAL A 966 75.93 11.55 -37.84
N TYR A 967 75.66 10.33 -38.30
CA TYR A 967 76.61 9.21 -38.17
C TYR A 967 76.39 8.13 -39.24
N CYS A 968 77.38 7.24 -39.37
CA CYS A 968 77.21 6.05 -40.20
C CYS A 968 76.49 4.95 -39.39
N SER A 969 75.20 4.75 -39.67
CA SER A 969 74.25 3.73 -39.15
C SER A 969 74.59 2.28 -39.56
N VAL A 970 75.89 2.00 -39.60
CA VAL A 970 76.50 0.78 -40.16
C VAL A 970 77.60 0.31 -39.21
N CYS A 971 78.62 1.15 -39.05
CA CYS A 971 79.77 0.92 -38.18
C CYS A 971 79.86 1.93 -37.02
N GLY A 972 78.79 2.69 -36.75
CA GLY A 972 78.66 3.60 -35.61
C GLY A 972 79.51 4.88 -35.66
N LYS A 973 80.31 5.10 -36.71
CA LYS A 973 81.25 6.24 -36.76
C LYS A 973 80.50 7.57 -36.88
N ILE A 974 80.65 8.43 -35.86
CA ILE A 974 79.98 9.73 -35.74
C ILE A 974 80.63 10.76 -36.68
N ILE A 975 79.80 11.59 -37.32
CA ILE A 975 80.19 12.60 -38.31
C ILE A 975 79.88 14.02 -37.81
N ILE A 976 78.75 14.22 -37.12
CA ILE A 976 78.40 15.46 -36.41
C ILE A 976 77.90 15.10 -35.01
N GLN A 977 78.50 15.67 -33.97
CA GLN A 977 78.25 15.30 -32.57
C GLN A 977 77.17 16.21 -31.92
N PRO A 978 76.05 15.67 -31.43
CA PRO A 978 74.93 16.46 -30.91
C PRO A 978 75.14 16.93 -29.46
N LYS A 979 74.75 18.19 -29.17
CA LYS A 979 74.70 18.73 -27.79
C LYS A 979 73.39 18.33 -27.09
N ALA A 980 73.49 17.96 -25.81
CA ALA A 980 72.37 17.53 -24.99
C ALA A 980 71.62 18.69 -24.30
N ARG A 981 70.36 18.45 -23.93
CA ARG A 981 69.52 19.27 -23.04
C ARG A 981 69.01 18.38 -21.89
N PRO A 982 68.99 18.84 -20.62
CA PRO A 982 68.59 18.01 -19.48
C PRO A 982 67.21 17.35 -19.63
N ALA A 983 67.01 16.23 -18.93
CA ALA A 983 65.69 15.61 -18.78
C ALA A 983 64.73 16.56 -18.05
N LEU A 984 63.43 16.48 -18.32
CA LEU A 984 62.43 17.37 -17.72
C LEU A 984 62.05 16.98 -16.29
N GLY A 985 62.53 15.84 -15.81
CA GLY A 985 62.27 15.30 -14.47
C GLY A 985 60.86 14.76 -14.29
N HIS A 986 60.67 13.99 -13.21
CA HIS A 986 59.34 13.60 -12.77
C HIS A 986 58.72 14.70 -11.90
N ASN A 987 57.64 15.30 -12.39
CA ASN A 987 56.70 16.05 -11.58
C ASN A 987 55.63 15.04 -11.12
N SER A 988 55.75 14.51 -9.91
CA SER A 988 54.86 13.44 -9.41
C SER A 988 53.59 13.98 -8.75
N GLN A 989 52.57 13.12 -8.75
CA GLN A 989 51.31 13.32 -8.04
C GLN A 989 51.00 12.09 -7.19
N THR A 990 50.48 12.33 -5.99
CA THR A 990 50.09 11.29 -5.05
C THR A 990 48.60 11.00 -5.21
N LEU A 991 48.26 9.81 -5.72
CA LEU A 991 46.89 9.32 -5.77
C LEU A 991 46.61 8.47 -4.52
N LEU A 992 45.59 8.86 -3.75
CA LEU A 992 45.15 8.18 -2.54
C LEU A 992 43.82 7.44 -2.80
N THR A 993 43.88 6.13 -2.93
CA THR A 993 42.72 5.25 -2.77
C THR A 993 42.54 4.96 -1.28
N ARG A 994 41.56 5.59 -0.63
CA ARG A 994 41.36 5.46 0.82
C ARG A 994 40.92 4.04 1.20
N ALA A 995 41.51 3.50 2.27
CA ALA A 995 41.13 2.19 2.81
C ALA A 995 39.77 2.22 3.51
N THR A 996 39.04 1.12 3.47
CA THR A 996 37.70 1.01 4.08
C THR A 996 37.73 0.06 5.29
N ALA A 997 36.57 -0.23 5.88
CA ALA A 997 36.44 -1.26 6.92
C ALA A 997 36.43 -2.71 6.37
N ARG A 998 36.50 -2.92 5.05
CA ARG A 998 36.44 -4.26 4.41
C ARG A 998 37.48 -4.50 3.30
N LYS A 999 37.85 -3.46 2.55
CA LYS A 999 38.83 -3.48 1.45
C LYS A 999 40.03 -2.59 1.81
N ASP A 1000 41.24 -3.09 1.56
CA ASP A 1000 42.49 -2.32 1.69
C ASP A 1000 42.49 -1.13 0.70
N GLY A 1001 43.24 -0.09 1.03
CA GLY A 1001 43.49 1.08 0.18
C GLY A 1001 44.96 1.18 -0.24
N LYS A 1002 45.32 2.25 -0.94
CA LYS A 1002 46.69 2.49 -1.38
C LYS A 1002 47.04 3.96 -1.59
N ILE A 1003 48.30 4.28 -1.38
CA ILE A 1003 48.94 5.52 -1.81
C ILE A 1003 49.85 5.16 -2.99
N LEU A 1004 49.60 5.77 -4.15
CA LEU A 1004 50.37 5.58 -5.38
C LEU A 1004 51.02 6.92 -5.75
N VAL A 1005 52.35 6.99 -5.70
CA VAL A 1005 53.10 8.16 -6.19
C VAL A 1005 53.50 7.86 -7.62
N GLN A 1006 52.99 8.64 -8.57
CA GLN A 1006 53.28 8.46 -10.00
C GLN A 1006 53.41 9.79 -10.75
N CYS A 1007 54.09 9.78 -11.89
CA CYS A 1007 54.31 10.99 -12.68
C CYS A 1007 52.99 11.62 -13.19
N LYS A 1008 52.83 12.94 -13.02
CA LYS A 1008 51.61 13.72 -13.34
C LYS A 1008 51.32 13.85 -14.84
N ARG A 1009 52.29 13.58 -15.72
CA ARG A 1009 52.09 13.58 -17.18
C ARG A 1009 51.40 12.29 -17.64
N LEU A 1010 50.25 12.43 -18.32
CA LEU A 1010 49.41 11.32 -18.81
C LEU A 1010 50.17 10.29 -19.68
N SER A 1011 51.19 10.72 -20.42
CA SER A 1011 52.01 9.89 -21.30
C SER A 1011 53.16 9.15 -20.61
N CYS A 1012 53.43 9.45 -19.33
CA CYS A 1012 54.53 8.85 -18.58
C CYS A 1012 54.04 7.80 -17.57
N LYS A 1013 53.12 8.18 -16.66
CA LYS A 1013 52.52 7.30 -15.62
C LYS A 1013 53.48 6.44 -14.77
N ALA A 1014 54.80 6.66 -14.85
CA ALA A 1014 55.78 5.90 -14.08
C ALA A 1014 55.47 5.97 -12.58
N VAL A 1015 55.38 4.81 -11.93
CA VAL A 1015 55.11 4.66 -10.49
C VAL A 1015 56.45 4.71 -9.75
N GLU A 1016 56.58 5.70 -8.88
CA GLU A 1016 57.77 5.91 -8.03
C GLU A 1016 57.68 5.07 -6.75
N SER A 1017 56.47 4.91 -6.20
CA SER A 1017 56.20 3.99 -5.09
C SER A 1017 54.71 3.68 -4.93
N GLU A 1018 54.40 2.49 -4.40
CA GLU A 1018 53.06 2.08 -3.96
C GLU A 1018 53.13 1.67 -2.49
N THR A 1019 52.23 2.22 -1.66
CA THR A 1019 52.12 1.90 -0.23
C THR A 1019 50.70 1.44 0.09
N ILE A 1020 50.55 0.19 0.53
CA ILE A 1020 49.26 -0.40 0.91
C ILE A 1020 48.79 0.19 2.25
N ILE A 1021 47.52 0.58 2.31
CA ILE A 1021 46.83 1.01 3.52
C ILE A 1021 45.88 -0.13 3.93
N TYR A 1022 46.26 -0.90 4.94
CA TYR A 1022 45.49 -2.07 5.39
C TYR A 1022 44.10 -1.69 5.95
N ALA A 1023 43.05 -2.42 5.56
CA ALA A 1023 41.65 -2.12 5.88
C ALA A 1023 41.39 -2.01 7.38
N ALA A 1024 40.55 -1.06 7.80
CA ALA A 1024 40.14 -0.84 9.19
C ALA A 1024 39.12 -1.88 9.70
N SER A 1025 39.41 -3.17 9.54
CA SER A 1025 38.46 -4.27 9.76
C SER A 1025 38.15 -4.54 11.24
N ALA A 1026 39.08 -4.27 12.15
CA ALA A 1026 38.98 -4.62 13.56
C ALA A 1026 38.46 -3.45 14.43
N ILE A 1027 37.25 -2.96 14.09
CA ILE A 1027 36.51 -1.94 14.86
C ILE A 1027 35.69 -2.61 15.97
N THR A 1028 36.08 -2.37 17.23
CA THR A 1028 35.55 -3.08 18.41
C THR A 1028 35.13 -2.14 19.55
N LEU A 1029 34.13 -2.59 20.33
CA LEU A 1029 33.72 -1.98 21.60
C LEU A 1029 34.04 -2.99 22.73
N PRO A 1030 35.09 -2.78 23.55
CA PRO A 1030 35.45 -3.72 24.63
C PRO A 1030 34.37 -3.93 25.70
N LYS A 1031 33.33 -3.07 25.73
CA LYS A 1031 32.19 -3.19 26.65
C LYS A 1031 30.90 -2.72 25.99
N THR A 1032 30.08 -3.68 25.55
CA THR A 1032 28.79 -3.44 24.87
C THR A 1032 27.59 -3.33 25.81
N SER A 1033 27.76 -3.50 27.12
CA SER A 1033 26.66 -3.52 28.09
C SER A 1033 27.01 -2.79 29.40
N TYR A 1034 26.15 -1.86 29.83
CA TYR A 1034 26.31 -1.06 31.04
C TYR A 1034 25.04 -1.09 31.90
N THR A 1035 25.18 -1.07 33.22
CA THR A 1035 24.04 -0.87 34.13
C THR A 1035 23.73 0.63 34.26
N TYR A 1036 22.45 1.00 34.23
CA TYR A 1036 22.01 2.38 34.50
C TYR A 1036 22.44 2.88 35.89
N ASN A 1037 23.00 4.09 35.92
CA ASN A 1037 23.40 4.81 37.14
C ASN A 1037 23.28 6.35 37.05
N GLY A 1038 22.39 6.87 36.19
CA GLY A 1038 22.17 8.31 35.98
C GLY A 1038 23.22 9.00 35.10
N LYS A 1039 24.49 8.59 35.14
CA LYS A 1039 25.56 9.21 34.35
C LYS A 1039 25.55 8.73 32.89
N ALA A 1040 25.85 9.62 31.94
CA ALA A 1040 25.99 9.28 30.53
C ALA A 1040 27.05 8.19 30.29
N LYS A 1041 26.94 7.47 29.16
CA LYS A 1041 27.90 6.43 28.77
C LYS A 1041 28.63 6.80 27.48
N LYS A 1042 29.95 6.58 27.48
CA LYS A 1042 30.84 6.68 26.33
C LYS A 1042 31.73 5.42 26.37
N PRO A 1043 31.34 4.30 25.73
CA PRO A 1043 32.25 3.17 25.61
C PRO A 1043 33.51 3.58 24.86
N SER A 1044 34.65 3.00 25.22
CA SER A 1044 35.85 3.13 24.41
C SER A 1044 35.66 2.41 23.07
N VAL A 1045 36.17 3.00 22.01
CA VAL A 1045 36.31 2.35 20.70
C VAL A 1045 37.76 1.93 20.55
N THR A 1046 38.00 0.76 19.98
CA THR A 1046 39.32 0.36 19.51
C THR A 1046 39.20 0.04 18.03
N VAL A 1047 39.92 0.80 17.20
CA VAL A 1047 40.04 0.57 15.76
C VAL A 1047 41.44 0.03 15.47
N LYS A 1048 41.48 -1.04 14.68
CA LYS A 1048 42.71 -1.64 14.17
C LYS A 1048 42.58 -1.92 12.68
N ASP A 1049 43.72 -1.95 11.99
CA ASP A 1049 43.82 -2.43 10.60
C ASP A 1049 43.77 -3.97 10.51
N SER A 1050 43.77 -4.49 9.27
CA SER A 1050 43.74 -5.93 8.97
C SER A 1050 45.04 -6.67 9.31
N LYS A 1051 46.11 -5.97 9.68
CA LYS A 1051 47.34 -6.52 10.27
C LYS A 1051 47.37 -6.41 11.80
N GLY A 1052 46.35 -5.78 12.41
CA GLY A 1052 46.19 -5.63 13.85
C GLY A 1052 46.85 -4.38 14.47
N ASN A 1053 47.40 -3.47 13.67
CA ASN A 1053 47.97 -2.20 14.15
C ASN A 1053 46.85 -1.28 14.64
N LYS A 1054 47.11 -0.44 15.66
CA LYS A 1054 46.10 0.51 16.18
C LYS A 1054 46.05 1.76 15.30
N LEU A 1055 44.86 2.13 14.84
CA LEU A 1055 44.62 3.41 14.17
C LEU A 1055 44.38 4.53 15.20
N LYS A 1056 44.60 5.79 14.80
CA LYS A 1056 44.57 6.97 15.67
C LYS A 1056 43.25 7.74 15.58
N GLU A 1057 42.57 7.93 16.71
CA GLU A 1057 41.39 8.80 16.79
C GLU A 1057 41.77 10.25 16.44
N LYS A 1058 40.88 10.96 15.76
CA LYS A 1058 41.05 12.27 15.08
C LYS A 1058 41.96 12.31 13.85
N GLN A 1059 42.85 11.34 13.64
CA GLN A 1059 43.68 11.26 12.42
C GLN A 1059 43.07 10.31 11.38
N ASP A 1060 42.86 9.04 11.75
CA ASP A 1060 42.39 7.97 10.87
C ASP A 1060 40.88 7.72 11.00
N TYR A 1061 40.27 8.12 12.13
CA TYR A 1061 38.83 8.05 12.37
C TYR A 1061 38.37 9.06 13.42
N THR A 1062 37.10 9.45 13.39
CA THR A 1062 36.41 10.14 14.49
C THR A 1062 35.25 9.30 15.03
N VAL A 1063 34.91 9.50 16.31
CA VAL A 1063 33.86 8.75 16.98
C VAL A 1063 32.75 9.68 17.49
N SER A 1064 31.55 9.53 16.94
CA SER A 1064 30.34 10.16 17.47
C SER A 1064 29.42 9.16 18.17
N TYR A 1065 28.53 9.66 19.01
CA TYR A 1065 27.68 8.86 19.90
C TYR A 1065 26.32 9.51 19.99
N ALA A 1066 25.24 8.72 19.91
CA ALA A 1066 23.86 9.21 20.00
C ALA A 1066 23.59 10.09 21.24
N SER A 1067 22.61 10.99 21.14
CA SER A 1067 22.06 11.74 22.28
C SER A 1067 21.32 10.81 23.26
N GLY A 1068 20.83 11.34 24.39
CA GLY A 1068 19.98 10.57 25.33
C GLY A 1068 20.66 9.43 26.12
N ARG A 1069 21.92 9.07 25.82
CA ARG A 1069 22.74 7.98 26.41
C ARG A 1069 23.11 8.09 27.91
N LYS A 1070 22.28 8.80 28.67
CA LYS A 1070 22.14 8.74 30.14
C LYS A 1070 21.08 7.72 30.60
N ASN A 1071 20.12 7.38 29.73
CA ASN A 1071 18.97 6.52 30.04
C ASN A 1071 19.21 5.04 29.71
N ALA A 1072 18.32 4.16 30.17
CA ALA A 1072 18.27 2.76 29.78
C ALA A 1072 17.72 2.64 28.35
N GLY A 1073 18.52 2.06 27.45
CA GLY A 1073 18.30 2.09 26.01
C GLY A 1073 19.33 1.28 25.24
N ILE A 1074 19.16 1.23 23.92
CA ILE A 1074 20.16 0.76 22.95
C ILE A 1074 20.66 2.00 22.21
N TYR A 1075 21.98 2.15 22.10
CA TYR A 1075 22.61 3.36 21.60
C TYR A 1075 23.69 3.02 20.57
N THR A 1076 23.74 3.82 19.51
CA THR A 1076 24.72 3.69 18.45
C THR A 1076 25.93 4.57 18.70
N VAL A 1077 27.11 3.98 18.51
CA VAL A 1077 28.39 4.66 18.29
C VAL A 1077 28.65 4.63 16.79
N SER A 1078 28.98 5.77 16.19
CA SER A 1078 29.33 5.86 14.78
C SER A 1078 30.82 6.18 14.67
N VAL A 1079 31.56 5.31 13.98
CA VAL A 1079 32.99 5.46 13.73
C VAL A 1079 33.17 5.91 12.28
N LYS A 1080 33.38 7.21 12.08
CA LYS A 1080 33.63 7.78 10.74
C LYS A 1080 35.12 7.68 10.45
N LEU A 1081 35.48 6.86 9.48
CA LEU A 1081 36.85 6.74 8.98
C LEU A 1081 37.22 8.00 8.17
N GLN A 1082 38.47 8.46 8.27
CA GLN A 1082 38.95 9.70 7.66
C GLN A 1082 40.46 9.67 7.36
N GLY A 1083 40.99 10.76 6.78
CA GLY A 1083 42.41 10.84 6.42
C GLY A 1083 42.73 9.88 5.26
N ASN A 1084 43.52 8.85 5.54
CA ASN A 1084 43.83 7.75 4.61
C ASN A 1084 42.72 6.68 4.54
N TYR A 1085 41.67 6.80 5.36
CA TYR A 1085 40.56 5.86 5.44
C TYR A 1085 39.22 6.53 5.08
N ILE A 1086 38.22 5.75 4.67
CA ILE A 1086 36.87 6.22 4.32
C ILE A 1086 35.78 5.21 4.70
N GLY A 1087 34.59 5.71 5.02
CA GLY A 1087 33.42 4.93 5.43
C GLY A 1087 32.91 5.30 6.83
N ASN A 1088 31.76 4.74 7.20
CA ASN A 1088 31.12 5.01 8.50
C ASN A 1088 30.58 3.71 9.10
N VAL A 1089 31.16 3.27 10.22
CA VAL A 1089 30.83 1.99 10.86
C VAL A 1089 30.05 2.25 12.15
N LYS A 1090 28.76 1.86 12.13
CA LYS A 1090 27.86 1.90 13.29
C LYS A 1090 28.06 0.65 14.16
N LYS A 1091 28.24 0.81 15.47
CA LYS A 1091 28.28 -0.28 16.47
C LYS A 1091 27.34 0.06 17.63
N THR A 1092 26.56 -0.90 18.10
CA THR A 1092 25.57 -0.69 19.18
C THR A 1092 26.10 -1.12 20.55
N PHE A 1093 25.66 -0.42 21.59
CA PHE A 1093 25.81 -0.82 22.99
C PHE A 1093 24.50 -0.58 23.74
N ARG A 1094 24.28 -1.30 24.85
CA ARG A 1094 23.06 -1.19 25.67
C ARG A 1094 23.33 -0.69 27.07
N ILE A 1095 22.41 0.13 27.57
CA ILE A 1095 22.32 0.53 28.97
C ILE A 1095 21.11 -0.21 29.57
N VAL A 1096 21.35 -1.26 30.36
CA VAL A 1096 20.29 -2.06 30.97
C VAL A 1096 19.77 -1.42 32.26
N PRO A 1097 18.48 -1.61 32.61
CA PRO A 1097 17.93 -1.08 33.85
C PRO A 1097 18.67 -1.61 35.09
N LYS A 1098 18.68 -0.81 36.15
CA LYS A 1098 19.24 -1.19 37.45
C LYS A 1098 18.46 -2.39 38.02
N GLY A 1099 19.18 -3.43 38.46
CA GLY A 1099 18.57 -4.67 38.94
C GLY A 1099 17.79 -4.51 40.25
N THR A 1100 16.82 -5.40 40.46
CA THR A 1100 16.02 -5.49 41.70
C THR A 1100 16.50 -6.65 42.59
N SER A 1101 16.03 -6.68 43.83
CA SER A 1101 16.26 -7.76 44.80
C SER A 1101 14.94 -8.20 45.43
N ILE A 1102 14.80 -9.51 45.68
CA ILE A 1102 13.65 -10.05 46.42
C ILE A 1102 13.78 -9.65 47.88
N VAL A 1103 12.84 -8.83 48.36
CA VAL A 1103 12.77 -8.36 49.74
C VAL A 1103 12.17 -9.46 50.61
N LYS A 1104 10.91 -9.84 50.35
CA LYS A 1104 10.15 -10.84 51.13
C LYS A 1104 9.67 -11.98 50.22
N LEU A 1105 9.72 -13.20 50.73
CA LEU A 1105 9.23 -14.41 50.08
C LEU A 1105 8.48 -15.23 51.14
N THR A 1106 7.23 -15.60 50.87
CA THR A 1106 6.30 -16.14 51.90
C THR A 1106 5.54 -17.34 51.35
N SER A 1107 5.51 -18.44 52.11
CA SER A 1107 4.98 -19.74 51.69
C SER A 1107 3.45 -19.87 51.82
N ARG A 1108 2.82 -20.62 50.90
CA ARG A 1108 1.38 -20.97 50.90
C ARG A 1108 1.18 -22.46 50.52
N LYS A 1109 0.00 -23.04 50.81
CA LYS A 1109 -0.35 -24.49 50.67
C LYS A 1109 -0.13 -25.08 49.25
N LYS A 1110 -0.35 -24.29 48.20
CA LYS A 1110 -0.06 -24.65 46.80
C LYS A 1110 0.59 -23.47 46.06
N GLY A 1111 1.56 -22.79 46.68
CA GLY A 1111 2.11 -21.55 46.12
C GLY A 1111 3.05 -20.74 47.03
N PHE A 1112 3.40 -19.53 46.59
CA PHE A 1112 4.15 -18.55 47.39
C PHE A 1112 3.78 -17.11 47.00
N SER A 1113 4.14 -16.14 47.84
CA SER A 1113 4.07 -14.71 47.56
C SER A 1113 5.47 -14.11 47.58
N VAL A 1114 5.81 -13.34 46.56
CA VAL A 1114 7.13 -12.70 46.41
C VAL A 1114 6.97 -11.18 46.30
N LYS A 1115 7.79 -10.41 47.03
CA LYS A 1115 7.86 -8.94 47.02
C LYS A 1115 9.31 -8.50 46.79
N TRP A 1116 9.54 -7.54 45.90
CA TRP A 1116 10.86 -7.09 45.47
C TRP A 1116 11.04 -5.57 45.60
N LYS A 1117 12.28 -5.07 45.48
CA LYS A 1117 12.59 -3.64 45.65
C LYS A 1117 12.20 -2.85 44.39
N LYS A 1118 11.25 -1.91 44.53
CA LYS A 1118 10.84 -0.95 43.48
C LYS A 1118 12.07 -0.31 42.84
N GLN A 1119 12.09 -0.22 41.52
CA GLN A 1119 12.98 0.69 40.79
C GLN A 1119 12.14 1.86 40.25
N ALA A 1120 12.70 3.06 40.26
CA ALA A 1120 12.03 4.26 39.76
C ALA A 1120 12.57 4.65 38.37
N VAL A 1121 11.75 5.36 37.60
CA VAL A 1121 12.05 6.04 36.32
C VAL A 1121 12.41 5.14 35.12
N GLN A 1122 13.25 4.10 35.26
CA GLN A 1122 13.90 3.44 34.10
C GLN A 1122 13.54 1.96 33.87
N ALA A 1123 12.33 1.55 34.25
CA ALA A 1123 11.78 0.23 33.92
C ALA A 1123 10.51 0.38 33.05
N THR A 1124 10.17 -0.67 32.30
CA THR A 1124 8.81 -0.93 31.81
C THR A 1124 8.14 -2.02 32.65
N GLY A 1125 8.91 -2.93 33.25
CA GLY A 1125 8.34 -3.96 34.13
C GLY A 1125 9.37 -4.80 34.86
N TYR A 1126 8.87 -5.90 35.45
CA TYR A 1126 9.66 -6.87 36.19
C TYR A 1126 9.41 -8.28 35.67
N GLU A 1127 10.31 -9.19 35.98
CA GLU A 1127 10.20 -10.60 35.59
C GLU A 1127 10.65 -11.49 36.76
N ILE A 1128 9.85 -12.49 37.09
CA ILE A 1128 10.09 -13.43 38.18
C ILE A 1128 10.23 -14.83 37.59
N ALA A 1129 11.44 -15.40 37.64
CA ALA A 1129 11.65 -16.81 37.34
C ALA A 1129 11.58 -17.64 38.62
N TYR A 1130 10.92 -18.80 38.54
CA TYR A 1130 10.91 -19.81 39.60
C TYR A 1130 11.07 -21.23 39.04
N SER A 1131 11.76 -22.09 39.78
CA SER A 1131 12.21 -23.41 39.30
C SER A 1131 12.27 -24.40 40.46
N THR A 1132 12.12 -25.70 40.19
CA THR A 1132 12.47 -26.77 41.15
C THR A 1132 13.95 -27.14 41.11
N ASP A 1133 14.68 -26.73 40.07
CA ASP A 1133 16.13 -26.87 39.90
C ASP A 1133 16.85 -25.55 40.23
N SER A 1134 17.89 -25.59 41.06
CA SER A 1134 18.65 -24.42 41.51
C SER A 1134 19.42 -23.71 40.40
N LYS A 1135 19.76 -24.41 39.33
CA LYS A 1135 20.45 -23.88 38.13
C LYS A 1135 19.47 -23.28 37.11
N PHE A 1136 18.15 -23.34 37.35
CA PHE A 1136 17.11 -22.82 36.45
C PHE A 1136 17.19 -23.37 35.01
N LYS A 1137 17.26 -24.70 34.87
CA LYS A 1137 17.20 -25.38 33.55
C LYS A 1137 15.85 -25.12 32.85
N LYS A 1138 15.86 -25.05 31.50
CA LYS A 1138 14.70 -24.67 30.66
C LYS A 1138 13.43 -25.50 30.99
N LYS A 1139 13.50 -26.84 30.96
CA LYS A 1139 12.37 -27.74 31.27
C LYS A 1139 11.81 -27.62 32.71
N ALA A 1140 12.56 -27.05 33.66
CA ALA A 1140 12.18 -26.96 35.08
C ALA A 1140 11.80 -25.55 35.54
N THR A 1141 11.92 -24.54 34.67
CA THR A 1141 11.76 -23.12 35.01
C THR A 1141 10.48 -22.55 34.43
N LYS A 1142 9.65 -21.92 35.27
CA LYS A 1142 8.53 -21.08 34.86
C LYS A 1142 8.82 -19.62 35.17
N THR A 1143 8.35 -18.72 34.31
CA THR A 1143 8.70 -17.30 34.38
C THR A 1143 7.47 -16.44 34.20
N ILE A 1144 7.33 -15.41 35.03
CA ILE A 1144 6.18 -14.49 35.05
C ILE A 1144 6.68 -13.09 34.69
N THR A 1145 6.12 -12.51 33.63
CA THR A 1145 6.32 -11.11 33.26
C THR A 1145 5.28 -10.22 33.96
N ILE A 1146 5.69 -9.07 34.47
CA ILE A 1146 4.83 -8.07 35.10
C ILE A 1146 4.91 -6.78 34.26
N LYS A 1147 3.81 -6.46 33.54
CA LYS A 1147 3.71 -5.30 32.64
C LYS A 1147 3.62 -3.93 33.34
N LYS A 1148 3.28 -3.85 34.64
CA LYS A 1148 3.07 -2.58 35.40
C LYS A 1148 4.22 -2.32 36.39
N THR A 1149 4.89 -1.17 36.29
CA THR A 1149 6.05 -0.78 37.15
C THR A 1149 5.70 -0.44 38.60
N LYS A 1150 4.45 -0.03 38.87
CA LYS A 1150 3.90 0.18 40.22
C LYS A 1150 3.83 -1.15 41.01
N THR A 1151 3.67 -2.29 40.33
CA THR A 1151 3.53 -3.63 40.95
C THR A 1151 4.89 -4.16 41.43
N VAL A 1152 5.04 -4.31 42.75
CA VAL A 1152 6.27 -4.80 43.40
C VAL A 1152 6.08 -6.11 44.18
N SER A 1153 4.95 -6.78 44.00
CA SER A 1153 4.65 -8.10 44.56
C SER A 1153 3.79 -8.94 43.60
N LYS A 1154 3.85 -10.26 43.73
CA LYS A 1154 2.98 -11.21 43.01
C LYS A 1154 2.76 -12.46 43.85
N GLN A 1155 1.56 -13.06 43.74
CA GLN A 1155 1.30 -14.41 44.23
C GLN A 1155 1.46 -15.42 43.09
N VAL A 1156 2.12 -16.54 43.36
CA VAL A 1156 2.19 -17.72 42.50
C VAL A 1156 1.33 -18.80 43.15
N LYS A 1157 0.30 -19.28 42.44
CA LYS A 1157 -0.66 -20.31 42.86
C LYS A 1157 -0.45 -21.60 42.03
N LYS A 1158 -1.28 -22.63 42.24
CA LYS A 1158 -1.30 -23.92 41.48
C LYS A 1158 0.08 -24.66 41.47
N LEU A 1159 0.88 -24.57 42.54
CA LEU A 1159 2.15 -25.31 42.71
C LEU A 1159 1.97 -26.61 43.52
N LYS A 1160 2.89 -27.59 43.35
CA LYS A 1160 2.89 -28.83 44.14
C LYS A 1160 3.20 -28.50 45.62
N ALA A 1161 2.33 -28.95 46.53
CA ALA A 1161 2.44 -28.75 47.97
C ALA A 1161 3.72 -29.39 48.55
N LYS A 1162 4.15 -28.93 49.74
CA LYS A 1162 5.40 -29.33 50.42
C LYS A 1162 6.71 -29.29 49.58
N LYS A 1163 6.74 -28.78 48.34
CA LYS A 1163 7.89 -28.80 47.42
C LYS A 1163 8.75 -27.53 47.54
N LYS A 1164 10.08 -27.69 47.39
CA LYS A 1164 11.06 -26.58 47.37
C LYS A 1164 11.12 -25.95 45.98
N TYR A 1165 11.07 -24.61 45.92
CA TYR A 1165 11.25 -23.79 44.73
C TYR A 1165 12.36 -22.77 44.95
N TYR A 1166 13.13 -22.51 43.89
CA TYR A 1166 14.13 -21.46 43.77
C TYR A 1166 13.49 -20.30 43.01
N VAL A 1167 13.68 -19.05 43.46
CA VAL A 1167 13.01 -17.85 42.93
C VAL A 1167 14.02 -16.72 42.74
N ARG A 1168 13.97 -16.04 41.61
CA ARG A 1168 14.81 -14.88 41.28
C ARG A 1168 14.03 -13.82 40.50
N ALA A 1169 14.38 -12.55 40.66
CA ALA A 1169 13.71 -11.41 40.05
C ALA A 1169 14.67 -10.59 39.18
N ARG A 1170 14.18 -10.03 38.06
CA ARG A 1170 14.92 -9.01 37.28
C ARG A 1170 13.99 -7.90 36.80
N VAL A 1171 14.59 -6.83 36.28
CA VAL A 1171 13.91 -5.64 35.76
C VAL A 1171 14.07 -5.63 34.24
N TYR A 1172 13.07 -5.13 33.51
CA TYR A 1172 13.22 -4.89 32.07
C TYR A 1172 12.71 -3.51 31.66
N LYS A 1173 13.24 -2.99 30.57
CA LYS A 1173 12.75 -1.80 29.84
C LYS A 1173 12.44 -2.25 28.41
N THR A 1174 11.27 -1.87 27.89
CA THR A 1174 10.94 -2.01 26.47
C THR A 1174 11.46 -0.77 25.73
N VAL A 1175 12.06 -0.98 24.56
CA VAL A 1175 12.64 0.06 23.70
C VAL A 1175 12.29 -0.24 22.23
N LYS A 1176 11.93 0.77 21.43
CA LYS A 1176 11.82 0.61 19.96
C LYS A 1176 13.22 0.62 19.36
N SER A 1177 13.49 -0.25 18.39
CA SER A 1177 14.77 -0.31 17.66
C SER A 1177 14.55 -0.97 16.30
N GLY A 1178 14.68 -0.22 15.20
CA GLY A 1178 14.40 -0.72 13.85
C GLY A 1178 12.94 -1.14 13.68
N GLY A 1179 12.00 -0.23 13.98
CA GLY A 1179 10.55 -0.48 14.05
C GLY A 1179 10.11 -1.34 15.24
N LYS A 1180 10.81 -2.46 15.50
CA LYS A 1180 10.37 -3.53 16.40
C LYS A 1180 10.65 -3.21 17.88
N SER A 1181 9.80 -3.72 18.78
CA SER A 1181 9.86 -3.47 20.24
C SER A 1181 10.68 -4.53 20.97
N GLN A 1182 11.88 -4.16 21.44
CA GLN A 1182 12.80 -5.08 22.15
C GLN A 1182 12.77 -4.86 23.67
N LYS A 1183 12.89 -5.94 24.45
CA LYS A 1183 13.02 -5.89 25.92
C LYS A 1183 14.48 -6.04 26.33
N ILE A 1184 15.06 -5.03 26.98
CA ILE A 1184 16.38 -5.09 27.59
C ILE A 1184 16.28 -5.38 29.09
N TYR A 1185 17.02 -6.38 29.56
CA TYR A 1185 16.88 -6.97 30.88
C TYR A 1185 18.09 -6.65 31.79
N SER A 1186 17.83 -6.43 33.08
CA SER A 1186 18.88 -6.43 34.11
C SER A 1186 19.42 -7.84 34.34
N ALA A 1187 20.56 -7.94 35.02
CA ALA A 1187 20.96 -9.18 35.67
C ALA A 1187 19.86 -9.68 36.65
N TRP A 1188 19.80 -10.99 36.87
CA TRP A 1188 18.93 -11.60 37.87
C TRP A 1188 19.40 -11.27 39.29
N SER A 1189 18.45 -11.13 40.22
CA SER A 1189 18.72 -11.05 41.65
C SER A 1189 19.44 -12.32 42.15
N LYS A 1190 20.11 -12.21 43.31
CA LYS A 1190 20.45 -13.38 44.12
C LYS A 1190 19.19 -14.26 44.29
N VAL A 1191 19.36 -15.57 44.18
CA VAL A 1191 18.28 -16.56 44.29
C VAL A 1191 17.84 -16.66 45.75
N LYS A 1192 16.53 -16.69 45.99
CA LYS A 1192 15.93 -17.08 47.29
C LYS A 1192 15.14 -18.37 47.13
N THR A 1193 14.98 -19.12 48.21
CA THR A 1193 14.25 -20.39 48.22
C THR A 1193 12.98 -20.31 49.05
N VAL A 1194 11.98 -21.11 48.69
CA VAL A 1194 10.74 -21.30 49.47
C VAL A 1194 10.26 -22.73 49.33
N LYS A 1195 9.92 -23.38 50.45
CA LYS A 1195 9.14 -24.63 50.45
C LYS A 1195 7.67 -24.24 50.59
N THR A 1196 6.81 -24.65 49.67
CA THR A 1196 5.34 -24.48 49.83
C THR A 1196 4.90 -25.17 51.12
N LYS A 1197 3.81 -24.70 51.74
CA LYS A 1197 3.22 -25.42 52.88
C LYS A 1197 2.68 -26.80 52.44
#